data_AF-A0A8C1C1A0-F1
#
_entry.id   AF-A0A8C1C1A0-F1
#
_cell.length_a   1.000
_cell.length_b   1.000
_cell.length_c   1.000
_cell.angle_alpha   90.00
_cell.angle_beta   90.00
_cell.angle_gamma   90.00
#
_symmetry.space_group_name_H-M   'P 1'
#
loop_
_entity.id
_entity.type
_entity.pdbx_description
1 polymer ?
#
loop_
_entity_poly.entity_id
_entity_poly.type
_entity_poly.pdbx_seq_one_letter_code
_entity_poly.pdbx_strand_id
1 'polypeptide(L)'
;MAGTSTKTVHDIFQNMEYGPSSTSTATAQSWLEKHSRILGFFLDGKFFSPADRQTHDVTDSKAAVVCSTVCAKDEDVASVASSAAGAFKTWSELSCYQRAKVLLKLASVLQRHSQCVSELCELSQSSTSPAVLIRLAQYYASWAQLRDSLMPEWIPQGVVAVVVSDDCSVYFLLLKVLPALAMGNAVIVVPGKTTTLPALLLAQLFMEAGIPAGVLNVVTGSEASLGAKVAQNPQVNYLTYSGRQQTGEALAKAVAGWGVPMSFSLSLSSVCPFIIFDSADLDSAVDGVIELAFKKKRDFQWVLCVQESVLDSVVARLKLRMTGMKCVPLATEADRNLIDAAVQEAQQQGATLIQSCPPASTGALYPPTVLCGLAPSCESVISPPPGPVLPLISFRSSAEGVTLGNHSPYGQTASIWTEDLTLALESAKSLCVGSVWVNCHSVMDPALPLCGRRESGNCTDGGREGLYQFLRPSHSASFPRSSPSSINYADFGSAASKFMIPEGFDPSSVPRFYSHFVGGQLRKADSGCSRSVLAPGGAVLAHCPDGGRKDVRNAVEAAIKVQPGWMKKSPAARSQSLYSLADSLDKRRRDLAVSIQTQTGISLEEAEKEVELSVSRLSDWAARCDIEQGGTPFLPQAGSALSTPEALGVLGVILPNSKPLLSLVCLLGAAVAMGNAVIMVPSEKYPLPALEFIQVLQASDIPGGLVSIITGGRDQLTQALANHSVIQSIWYWGSKEGCQFLQYSCVSPLKRLWLHCEEEEEREVGRNWTSSNPSLQEELWRKAVVWKSIWIPTA
;
A
#
# COMPACT_ATOMS: atom_id res chain seq x y z
N MET A 1 -19.35 -30.75 -49.19
CA MET A 1 -18.99 -29.55 -49.98
C MET A 1 -20.24 -28.69 -50.14
N ALA A 2 -20.34 -27.59 -49.40
CA ALA A 2 -21.43 -26.63 -49.54
C ALA A 2 -20.96 -25.23 -49.07
N GLY A 3 -20.83 -24.31 -50.03
CA GLY A 3 -21.12 -22.88 -49.90
C GLY A 3 -20.37 -22.03 -48.86
N THR A 4 -19.06 -21.82 -48.99
CA THR A 4 -18.41 -20.62 -48.44
C THR A 4 -18.58 -19.47 -49.45
N SER A 5 -19.70 -18.77 -49.34
CA SER A 5 -19.88 -17.45 -49.96
C SER A 5 -18.92 -16.46 -49.27
N THR A 6 -17.82 -16.11 -49.93
CA THR A 6 -16.97 -14.98 -49.52
C THR A 6 -17.78 -13.70 -49.60
N LYS A 7 -18.24 -13.20 -48.43
CA LYS A 7 -18.93 -11.91 -48.30
C LYS A 7 -18.00 -10.79 -48.81
N THR A 8 -18.55 -9.83 -49.55
CA THR A 8 -17.76 -8.71 -50.07
C THR A 8 -17.48 -7.68 -48.97
N VAL A 9 -16.44 -6.86 -49.13
CA VAL A 9 -16.09 -5.79 -48.17
C VAL A 9 -17.26 -4.83 -47.95
N HIS A 10 -18.08 -4.59 -48.98
CA HIS A 10 -19.30 -3.79 -48.91
C HIS A 10 -20.34 -4.38 -47.93
N ASP A 11 -20.54 -5.69 -47.95
CA ASP A 11 -21.52 -6.38 -47.08
C ASP A 11 -21.07 -6.39 -45.60
N ILE A 12 -19.76 -6.41 -45.35
CA ILE A 12 -19.17 -6.33 -44.01
C ILE A 12 -19.34 -4.91 -43.44
N PHE A 13 -19.12 -3.88 -44.27
CA PHE A 13 -19.32 -2.48 -43.87
C PHE A 13 -20.79 -2.12 -43.61
N GLN A 14 -21.74 -2.68 -44.36
CA GLN A 14 -23.16 -2.40 -44.14
C GLN A 14 -23.73 -3.07 -42.88
N ASN A 15 -23.31 -4.29 -42.57
CA ASN A 15 -23.85 -5.03 -41.43
C ASN A 15 -23.09 -4.76 -40.13
N MET A 16 -21.91 -4.12 -40.20
CA MET A 16 -20.99 -3.94 -39.06
C MET A 16 -20.76 -5.27 -38.29
N GLU A 17 -20.90 -6.41 -38.97
CA GLU A 17 -20.67 -7.72 -38.38
C GLU A 17 -19.18 -7.83 -38.09
N TYR A 18 -18.82 -7.83 -36.79
CA TYR A 18 -17.49 -8.21 -36.37
C TYR A 18 -17.17 -9.60 -36.93
N GLY A 19 -16.17 -9.69 -37.80
CA GLY A 19 -15.60 -10.98 -38.19
C GLY A 19 -15.15 -11.73 -36.93
N PRO A 20 -15.24 -13.08 -36.88
CA PRO A 20 -14.76 -13.83 -35.75
C PRO A 20 -13.26 -13.59 -35.61
N SER A 21 -12.86 -12.78 -34.62
CA SER A 21 -11.47 -12.70 -34.20
C SER A 21 -11.15 -13.98 -33.44
N SER A 22 -10.97 -15.10 -34.15
CA SER A 22 -10.27 -16.23 -33.52
C SER A 22 -8.81 -15.77 -33.37
N THR A 23 -8.46 -15.24 -32.20
CA THR A 23 -7.06 -15.12 -31.83
C THR A 23 -6.46 -16.51 -31.95
N SER A 24 -5.46 -16.66 -32.81
CA SER A 24 -4.73 -17.92 -32.93
C SER A 24 -4.15 -18.25 -31.56
N THR A 25 -4.22 -19.49 -31.10
CA THR A 25 -3.56 -19.96 -29.87
C THR A 25 -2.38 -20.88 -30.17
N ALA A 26 -1.90 -20.86 -31.42
CA ALA A 26 -0.99 -21.87 -31.94
C ALA A 26 0.40 -21.81 -31.28
N THR A 27 0.90 -20.60 -30.98
CA THR A 27 2.24 -20.44 -30.38
C THR A 27 2.23 -20.82 -28.91
N ALA A 28 1.17 -20.47 -28.18
CA ALA A 28 0.95 -20.90 -26.81
C ALA A 28 0.82 -22.43 -26.71
N GLN A 29 0.01 -23.04 -27.58
CA GLN A 29 -0.16 -24.50 -27.62
C GLN A 29 1.14 -25.22 -27.95
N SER A 30 1.90 -24.74 -28.93
CA SER A 30 3.21 -25.30 -29.27
C SER A 30 4.20 -25.22 -28.10
N TRP A 31 4.21 -24.11 -27.36
CA TRP A 31 5.05 -23.97 -26.17
C TRP A 31 4.65 -24.94 -25.06
N LEU A 32 3.34 -25.14 -24.84
CA LEU A 32 2.84 -26.12 -23.86
C LEU A 32 3.19 -27.56 -24.26
N GLU A 33 3.07 -27.90 -25.54
CA GLU A 33 3.41 -29.22 -26.08
C GLU A 33 4.91 -29.51 -25.96
N LYS A 34 5.76 -28.50 -26.15
CA LYS A 34 7.21 -28.62 -25.93
C LYS A 34 7.57 -29.00 -24.49
N HIS A 35 6.69 -28.68 -23.52
CA HIS A 35 6.83 -29.05 -22.12
C HIS A 35 5.91 -30.21 -21.71
N SER A 36 5.43 -31.00 -22.69
CA SER A 36 4.53 -32.14 -22.45
C SER A 36 3.26 -31.79 -21.66
N ARG A 37 2.87 -30.51 -21.65
CA ARG A 37 1.76 -29.96 -20.85
C ARG A 37 1.86 -30.21 -19.33
N ILE A 38 3.06 -30.54 -18.83
CA ILE A 38 3.35 -30.68 -17.40
C ILE A 38 4.54 -29.76 -17.08
N LEU A 39 4.25 -28.62 -16.47
CA LEU A 39 5.26 -27.61 -16.18
C LEU A 39 5.79 -27.77 -14.76
N GLY A 40 7.11 -27.92 -14.65
CA GLY A 40 7.81 -27.78 -13.38
C GLY A 40 7.78 -26.34 -12.87
N PHE A 41 8.12 -26.14 -11.60
CA PHE A 41 8.41 -24.79 -11.11
C PHE A 41 9.79 -24.34 -11.63
N PHE A 42 10.07 -23.02 -11.58
CA PHE A 42 11.28 -22.46 -12.15
C PHE A 42 12.34 -22.22 -11.07
N LEU A 43 13.44 -22.95 -11.14
CA LEU A 43 14.54 -22.94 -10.18
C LEU A 43 15.88 -22.91 -10.93
N ASP A 44 16.76 -22.00 -10.52
CA ASP A 44 18.14 -21.93 -11.02
C ASP A 44 18.23 -21.87 -12.56
N GLY A 45 17.31 -21.12 -13.17
CA GLY A 45 17.24 -20.91 -14.61
C GLY A 45 16.65 -22.06 -15.43
N LYS A 46 16.05 -23.07 -14.78
CA LYS A 46 15.46 -24.24 -15.45
C LYS A 46 14.10 -24.61 -14.86
N PHE A 47 13.31 -25.33 -15.65
CA PHE A 47 12.13 -26.02 -15.16
C PHE A 47 12.54 -27.24 -14.33
N PHE A 48 12.00 -27.36 -13.13
CA PHE A 48 12.30 -28.44 -12.20
C PHE A 48 11.02 -29.20 -11.82
N SER A 49 11.03 -30.51 -12.06
CA SER A 49 9.89 -31.41 -11.87
C SER A 49 10.32 -32.66 -11.10
N PRO A 50 10.31 -32.64 -9.75
CA PRO A 50 10.61 -33.83 -8.96
C PRO A 50 9.52 -34.91 -9.12
N ALA A 51 9.93 -36.18 -9.13
CA ALA A 51 9.03 -37.31 -9.40
C ALA A 51 7.92 -37.50 -8.33
N ASP A 52 8.15 -37.08 -7.08
CA ASP A 52 7.24 -37.30 -5.94
C ASP A 52 6.36 -36.08 -5.61
N ARG A 53 5.99 -35.30 -6.62
CA ARG A 53 5.18 -34.09 -6.47
C ARG A 53 3.78 -34.26 -7.05
N GLN A 54 2.82 -33.65 -6.36
CA GLN A 54 1.47 -33.50 -6.88
C GLN A 54 1.48 -32.46 -8.00
N THR A 55 0.55 -32.59 -8.92
CA THR A 55 0.29 -31.60 -9.96
C THR A 55 -1.06 -30.94 -9.74
N HIS A 56 -1.19 -29.70 -10.20
CA HIS A 56 -2.42 -28.94 -10.18
C HIS A 56 -2.79 -28.53 -11.60
N ASP A 57 -4.06 -28.71 -11.96
CA ASP A 57 -4.54 -28.43 -13.30
C ASP A 57 -4.86 -26.94 -13.49
N VAL A 58 -4.34 -26.39 -14.57
CA VAL A 58 -4.65 -25.02 -15.03
C VAL A 58 -5.75 -25.10 -16.07
N THR A 59 -6.85 -24.41 -15.81
CA THR A 59 -8.05 -24.43 -16.65
C THR A 59 -8.23 -23.14 -17.43
N ASP A 60 -8.77 -23.22 -18.64
CA ASP A 60 -9.17 -22.05 -19.44
C ASP A 60 -10.51 -21.44 -18.97
N SER A 61 -11.00 -20.42 -19.68
CA SER A 61 -12.30 -19.77 -19.44
C SER A 61 -13.53 -20.66 -19.64
N LYS A 62 -13.36 -21.83 -20.28
CA LYS A 62 -14.40 -22.84 -20.48
C LYS A 62 -14.26 -24.00 -19.50
N ALA A 63 -13.43 -23.85 -18.47
CA ALA A 63 -13.08 -24.87 -17.49
C ALA A 63 -12.43 -26.13 -18.09
N ALA A 64 -11.88 -26.06 -19.30
CA ALA A 64 -11.11 -27.13 -19.90
C ALA A 64 -9.66 -27.10 -19.39
N VAL A 65 -9.08 -28.27 -19.09
CA VAL A 65 -7.68 -28.36 -18.64
C VAL A 65 -6.74 -28.04 -19.79
N VAL A 66 -5.90 -27.03 -19.61
CA VAL A 66 -4.91 -26.55 -20.58
C VAL A 66 -3.59 -27.29 -20.40
N CYS A 67 -3.13 -27.37 -19.14
CA CYS A 67 -1.91 -28.06 -18.71
C CYS A 67 -1.92 -28.24 -17.18
N SER A 68 -0.95 -28.98 -16.64
CA SER A 68 -0.76 -29.13 -15.19
C SER A 68 0.58 -28.53 -14.74
N THR A 69 0.63 -28.01 -13.52
CA THR A 69 1.84 -27.45 -12.90
C THR A 69 2.23 -28.24 -11.66
N VAL A 70 3.52 -28.47 -11.46
CA VAL A 70 4.06 -29.18 -10.29
C VAL A 70 3.89 -28.34 -9.02
N CYS A 71 3.39 -28.94 -7.94
CA CYS A 71 3.26 -28.30 -6.64
C CYS A 71 4.52 -28.51 -5.80
N ALA A 72 5.14 -27.41 -5.40
CA ALA A 72 6.31 -27.40 -4.52
C ALA A 72 5.95 -27.86 -3.09
N LYS A 73 6.87 -28.60 -2.46
CA LYS A 73 6.85 -28.93 -1.02
C LYS A 73 7.85 -28.05 -0.26
N ASP A 74 7.87 -28.18 1.06
CA ASP A 74 8.71 -27.36 1.95
C ASP A 74 10.22 -27.47 1.62
N GLU A 75 10.70 -28.65 1.22
CA GLU A 75 12.09 -28.86 0.78
C GLU A 75 12.43 -28.12 -0.53
N ASP A 76 11.46 -27.97 -1.43
CA ASP A 76 11.62 -27.19 -2.66
C ASP A 76 11.68 -25.70 -2.35
N VAL A 77 10.81 -25.23 -1.44
CA VAL A 77 10.79 -23.83 -0.98
C VAL A 77 12.13 -23.46 -0.36
N ALA A 78 12.71 -24.33 0.46
CA ALA A 78 14.04 -24.13 1.03
C ALA A 78 15.13 -24.08 -0.06
N SER A 79 15.06 -24.97 -1.06
CA SER A 79 16.01 -25.01 -2.18
C SER A 79 15.92 -23.74 -3.04
N VAL A 80 14.71 -23.25 -3.32
CA VAL A 80 14.47 -22.01 -4.06
C VAL A 80 14.98 -20.80 -3.30
N ALA A 81 14.71 -20.71 -1.99
CA ALA A 81 15.22 -19.62 -1.17
C ALA A 81 16.76 -19.61 -1.13
N SER A 82 17.38 -20.79 -1.08
CA SER A 82 18.84 -20.92 -1.07
C SER A 82 19.48 -20.49 -2.39
N SER A 83 18.87 -20.90 -3.51
CA SER A 83 19.25 -20.43 -4.85
C SER A 83 19.13 -18.91 -4.96
N ALA A 84 18.02 -18.33 -4.52
CA ALA A 84 17.81 -16.88 -4.54
C ALA A 84 18.83 -16.12 -3.68
N ALA A 85 19.15 -16.62 -2.49
CA ALA A 85 20.13 -16.02 -1.60
C ALA A 85 21.56 -16.09 -2.16
N GLY A 86 21.92 -17.21 -2.81
CA GLY A 86 23.19 -17.35 -3.53
C GLY A 86 23.28 -16.38 -4.71
N ALA A 87 22.24 -16.33 -5.53
CA ALA A 87 22.18 -15.47 -6.71
C ALA A 87 22.10 -13.97 -6.36
N PHE A 88 21.49 -13.60 -5.23
CA PHE A 88 21.47 -12.22 -4.73
C PHE A 88 22.87 -11.65 -4.56
N LYS A 89 23.82 -12.43 -4.02
CA LYS A 89 25.21 -12.00 -3.84
C LYS A 89 25.82 -11.56 -5.17
N THR A 90 25.68 -12.41 -6.19
CA THR A 90 26.20 -12.11 -7.53
C THR A 90 25.44 -10.97 -8.22
N TRP A 91 24.11 -10.93 -8.12
CA TRP A 91 23.27 -9.95 -8.82
C TRP A 91 23.37 -8.53 -8.26
N SER A 92 23.48 -8.42 -6.93
CA SER A 92 23.63 -7.13 -6.26
C SER A 92 24.99 -6.48 -6.53
N GLU A 93 26.03 -7.29 -6.73
CA GLU A 93 27.40 -6.86 -7.08
C GLU A 93 27.57 -6.45 -8.55
N LEU A 94 26.66 -6.86 -9.45
CA LEU A 94 26.72 -6.39 -10.84
C LEU A 94 26.63 -4.86 -10.90
N SER A 95 27.29 -4.27 -11.88
CA SER A 95 27.14 -2.84 -12.15
C SER A 95 25.70 -2.51 -12.55
N CYS A 96 25.27 -1.27 -12.26
CA CYS A 96 24.00 -0.71 -12.73
C CYS A 96 23.79 -0.93 -14.24
N TYR A 97 24.85 -0.73 -15.04
CA TYR A 97 24.84 -0.97 -16.48
C TYR A 97 24.56 -2.44 -16.86
N GLN A 98 25.20 -3.40 -16.19
CA GLN A 98 24.97 -4.82 -16.47
C GLN A 98 23.53 -5.23 -16.17
N ARG A 99 22.97 -4.79 -15.03
CA ARG A 99 21.56 -5.05 -14.70
C ARG A 99 20.61 -4.42 -15.71
N ALA A 100 20.84 -3.15 -16.05
CA ALA A 100 20.03 -2.44 -17.05
C ALA A 100 20.05 -3.14 -18.42
N LYS A 101 21.22 -3.64 -18.85
CA LYS A 101 21.37 -4.37 -20.11
C LYS A 101 20.51 -5.63 -20.17
N VAL A 102 20.42 -6.38 -19.07
CA VAL A 102 19.55 -7.57 -18.97
C VAL A 102 18.06 -7.18 -19.13
N LEU A 103 17.61 -6.16 -18.40
CA LEU A 103 16.22 -5.69 -18.48
C LEU A 103 15.87 -5.09 -19.85
N LEU A 104 16.80 -4.40 -20.49
CA LEU A 104 16.60 -3.87 -21.85
C LEU A 104 16.57 -5.02 -22.89
N LYS A 105 17.40 -6.05 -22.70
CA LYS A 105 17.34 -7.26 -23.54
C LYS A 105 16.01 -8.00 -23.35
N LEU A 106 15.47 -8.05 -22.14
CA LEU A 106 14.13 -8.60 -21.88
C LEU A 106 13.07 -7.88 -22.71
N ALA A 107 13.10 -6.54 -22.81
CA ALA A 107 12.16 -5.81 -23.65
C ALA A 107 12.19 -6.29 -25.12
N SER A 108 13.39 -6.57 -25.66
CA SER A 108 13.55 -7.11 -27.02
C SER A 108 13.07 -8.56 -27.15
N VAL A 109 13.28 -9.38 -26.12
CA VAL A 109 12.79 -10.77 -26.07
C VAL A 109 11.27 -10.79 -25.99
N LEU A 110 10.66 -9.95 -25.14
CA LEU A 110 9.20 -9.78 -25.06
C LEU A 110 8.61 -9.32 -26.38
N GLN A 111 9.29 -8.42 -27.11
CA GLN A 111 8.85 -8.01 -28.43
C GLN A 111 8.86 -9.16 -29.44
N ARG A 112 9.89 -10.02 -29.40
CA ARG A 112 9.99 -11.21 -30.27
C ARG A 112 8.92 -12.25 -29.96
N HIS A 113 8.60 -12.45 -28.68
CA HIS A 113 7.64 -13.46 -28.20
C HIS A 113 6.26 -12.88 -27.86
N SER A 114 5.94 -11.68 -28.35
CA SER A 114 4.73 -10.93 -27.99
C SER A 114 3.45 -11.71 -28.26
N GLN A 115 3.40 -12.44 -29.37
CA GLN A 115 2.28 -13.32 -29.72
C GLN A 115 2.09 -14.43 -28.68
N CYS A 116 3.14 -15.20 -28.37
CA CYS A 116 3.08 -16.28 -27.38
C CYS A 116 2.69 -15.77 -25.98
N VAL A 117 3.24 -14.63 -25.57
CA VAL A 117 2.88 -13.98 -24.31
C VAL A 117 1.40 -13.60 -24.29
N SER A 118 0.88 -12.97 -25.35
CA SER A 118 -0.53 -12.57 -25.45
C SER A 118 -1.46 -13.80 -25.42
N GLU A 119 -1.15 -14.81 -26.22
CA GLU A 119 -1.94 -16.04 -26.31
C GLU A 119 -1.99 -16.79 -24.98
N LEU A 120 -0.86 -16.89 -24.25
CA LEU A 120 -0.85 -17.51 -22.93
C LEU A 120 -1.60 -16.69 -21.89
N CYS A 121 -1.49 -15.36 -21.90
CA CYS A 121 -2.26 -14.49 -21.02
C CYS A 121 -3.77 -14.63 -21.28
N GLU A 122 -4.19 -14.75 -22.55
CA GLU A 122 -5.58 -15.01 -22.92
C GLU A 122 -6.06 -16.37 -22.41
N LEU A 123 -5.28 -17.43 -22.61
CA LEU A 123 -5.60 -18.78 -22.11
C LEU A 123 -5.72 -18.83 -20.59
N SER A 124 -4.87 -18.09 -19.87
CA SER A 124 -4.90 -18.00 -18.40
C SER A 124 -5.84 -16.92 -17.87
N GLN A 125 -6.69 -16.31 -18.70
CA GLN A 125 -7.67 -15.28 -18.31
C GLN A 125 -7.03 -14.01 -17.70
N SER A 126 -5.79 -13.70 -18.04
CA SER A 126 -5.01 -12.53 -17.57
C SER A 126 -4.56 -11.62 -18.72
N SER A 127 -5.44 -11.47 -19.73
CA SER A 127 -5.21 -10.66 -20.93
C SER A 127 -4.51 -9.33 -20.62
N THR A 128 -3.31 -9.17 -21.16
CA THR A 128 -2.47 -7.98 -20.99
C THR A 128 -1.78 -7.67 -22.30
N SER A 129 -1.75 -6.39 -22.70
CA SER A 129 -1.07 -5.99 -23.92
C SER A 129 0.45 -6.18 -23.79
N PRO A 130 1.12 -6.90 -24.71
CA PRO A 130 2.57 -7.05 -24.70
C PRO A 130 3.32 -5.71 -24.73
N ALA A 131 2.75 -4.68 -25.38
CA ALA A 131 3.34 -3.35 -25.45
C ALA A 131 3.52 -2.72 -24.06
N VAL A 132 2.55 -2.95 -23.15
CA VAL A 132 2.63 -2.46 -21.77
C VAL A 132 3.75 -3.19 -21.01
N LEU A 133 3.91 -4.50 -21.21
CA LEU A 133 4.99 -5.26 -20.56
C LEU A 133 6.38 -4.85 -21.07
N ILE A 134 6.51 -4.57 -22.36
CA ILE A 134 7.73 -4.04 -22.96
C ILE A 134 8.07 -2.67 -22.37
N ARG A 135 7.06 -1.78 -22.23
CA ARG A 135 7.21 -0.48 -21.59
C ARG A 135 7.68 -0.60 -20.14
N LEU A 136 7.14 -1.53 -19.35
CA LEU A 136 7.62 -1.81 -17.99
C LEU A 136 9.12 -2.16 -17.99
N ALA A 137 9.53 -3.10 -18.85
CA ALA A 137 10.91 -3.56 -18.92
C ALA A 137 11.88 -2.42 -19.31
N GLN A 138 11.51 -1.60 -20.29
CA GLN A 138 12.29 -0.44 -20.71
C GLN A 138 12.43 0.59 -19.60
N TYR A 139 11.32 0.95 -18.94
CA TYR A 139 11.30 1.95 -17.87
C TYR A 139 12.19 1.54 -16.69
N TYR A 140 12.05 0.30 -16.22
CA TYR A 140 12.86 -0.19 -15.10
C TYR A 140 14.32 -0.49 -15.49
N ALA A 141 14.62 -0.74 -16.77
CA ALA A 141 16.00 -0.77 -17.25
C ALA A 141 16.69 0.60 -17.09
N SER A 142 16.00 1.71 -17.39
CA SER A 142 16.51 3.05 -17.17
C SER A 142 16.77 3.34 -15.69
N TRP A 143 15.89 2.89 -14.79
CA TRP A 143 16.13 3.03 -13.35
C TRP A 143 17.28 2.15 -12.84
N ALA A 144 17.42 0.94 -13.36
CA ALA A 144 18.57 0.09 -13.03
C ALA A 144 19.89 0.75 -13.44
N GLN A 145 19.91 1.45 -14.59
CA GLN A 145 21.09 2.16 -15.10
C GLN A 145 21.50 3.32 -14.20
N LEU A 146 20.52 4.04 -13.64
CA LEU A 146 20.73 5.30 -12.93
C LEU A 146 20.66 5.17 -11.40
N ARG A 147 20.41 3.96 -10.87
CA ARG A 147 20.19 3.71 -9.43
C ARG A 147 21.24 4.39 -8.54
N ASP A 148 22.52 4.07 -8.73
CA ASP A 148 23.58 4.57 -7.85
C ASP A 148 23.80 6.08 -7.97
N SER A 149 23.41 6.68 -9.11
CA SER A 149 23.52 8.13 -9.35
C SER A 149 22.34 8.91 -8.77
N LEU A 150 21.14 8.35 -8.77
CA LEU A 150 19.90 9.03 -8.36
C LEU A 150 19.43 8.64 -6.95
N MET A 151 19.92 7.53 -6.43
CA MET A 151 19.58 6.97 -5.11
C MET A 151 20.87 6.56 -4.37
N PRO A 152 21.81 7.50 -4.14
CA PRO A 152 23.02 7.19 -3.40
C PRO A 152 22.68 6.75 -1.97
N GLU A 153 23.52 5.90 -1.38
CA GLU A 153 23.35 5.38 -0.01
C GLU A 153 22.13 4.48 0.23
N TRP A 154 21.37 4.17 -0.81
CA TRP A 154 20.32 3.15 -0.77
C TRP A 154 20.83 1.83 -1.35
N ILE A 155 20.60 0.74 -0.62
CA ILE A 155 21.03 -0.60 -1.02
C ILE A 155 19.83 -1.54 -1.15
N PRO A 156 19.93 -2.63 -1.93
CA PRO A 156 18.84 -3.59 -2.07
C PRO A 156 18.40 -4.19 -0.72
N GLN A 157 17.14 -4.59 -0.62
CA GLN A 157 16.61 -5.34 0.53
C GLN A 157 17.28 -6.71 0.68
N GLY A 158 17.47 -7.43 -0.42
CA GLY A 158 17.94 -8.82 -0.42
C GLY A 158 17.13 -9.72 -1.35
N VAL A 159 16.59 -10.80 -0.79
CA VAL A 159 15.63 -11.68 -1.47
C VAL A 159 14.21 -11.19 -1.20
N VAL A 160 13.46 -10.93 -2.27
CA VAL A 160 12.08 -10.43 -2.25
C VAL A 160 11.11 -11.53 -2.66
N ALA A 161 10.15 -11.85 -1.80
CA ALA A 161 9.01 -12.68 -2.15
C ALA A 161 7.90 -11.82 -2.77
N VAL A 162 7.51 -12.14 -4.00
CA VAL A 162 6.39 -11.52 -4.73
C VAL A 162 5.25 -12.52 -4.79
N VAL A 163 4.20 -12.28 -4.00
CA VAL A 163 3.02 -13.16 -3.93
C VAL A 163 1.85 -12.45 -4.60
N VAL A 164 1.12 -13.13 -5.48
CA VAL A 164 -0.08 -12.55 -6.12
C VAL A 164 -1.29 -13.46 -5.98
N SER A 165 -2.48 -12.89 -5.85
CA SER A 165 -3.72 -13.67 -5.81
C SER A 165 -4.08 -14.28 -7.15
N ASP A 166 -5.05 -15.21 -7.13
CA ASP A 166 -5.50 -15.94 -8.32
C ASP A 166 -5.97 -15.07 -9.48
N ASP A 167 -6.61 -13.92 -9.21
CA ASP A 167 -7.19 -13.06 -10.25
C ASP A 167 -6.28 -11.91 -10.71
N CYS A 168 -5.06 -11.83 -10.16
CA CYS A 168 -4.15 -10.72 -10.41
C CYS A 168 -3.72 -10.67 -11.90
N SER A 169 -3.49 -9.47 -12.44
CA SER A 169 -2.99 -9.34 -13.81
C SER A 169 -1.47 -9.53 -13.88
N VAL A 170 -0.98 -9.99 -15.04
CA VAL A 170 0.46 -10.12 -15.30
C VAL A 170 1.16 -8.76 -15.22
N TYR A 171 0.45 -7.67 -15.54
CA TYR A 171 0.93 -6.31 -15.35
C TYR A 171 1.31 -6.04 -13.90
N PHE A 172 0.41 -6.28 -12.94
CA PHE A 172 0.70 -6.03 -11.51
C PHE A 172 1.81 -6.93 -10.96
N LEU A 173 1.91 -8.18 -11.45
CA LEU A 173 3.03 -9.06 -11.15
C LEU A 173 4.36 -8.42 -11.59
N LEU A 174 4.48 -8.02 -12.87
CA LEU A 174 5.70 -7.43 -13.39
C LEU A 174 5.99 -6.03 -12.83
N LEU A 175 4.97 -5.30 -12.41
CA LEU A 175 5.10 -4.02 -11.70
C LEU A 175 5.81 -4.17 -10.35
N LYS A 176 5.94 -5.40 -9.81
CA LYS A 176 6.73 -5.72 -8.61
C LYS A 176 8.05 -6.40 -8.92
N VAL A 177 8.05 -7.37 -9.85
CA VAL A 177 9.25 -8.13 -10.22
C VAL A 177 10.33 -7.23 -10.83
N LEU A 178 9.97 -6.41 -11.82
CA LEU A 178 10.94 -5.57 -12.54
C LEU A 178 11.62 -4.51 -11.67
N PRO A 179 10.93 -3.73 -10.83
CA PRO A 179 11.62 -2.79 -9.94
C PRO A 179 12.48 -3.49 -8.89
N ALA A 180 12.05 -4.64 -8.34
CA ALA A 180 12.87 -5.41 -7.41
C ALA A 180 14.20 -5.82 -8.06
N LEU A 181 14.15 -6.38 -9.27
CA LEU A 181 15.32 -6.76 -10.06
C LEU A 181 16.18 -5.55 -10.43
N ALA A 182 15.57 -4.45 -10.88
CA ALA A 182 16.26 -3.22 -11.25
C ALA A 182 17.06 -2.64 -10.08
N MET A 183 16.48 -2.69 -8.88
CA MET A 183 17.12 -2.22 -7.64
C MET A 183 18.21 -3.17 -7.14
N GLY A 184 18.36 -4.37 -7.72
CA GLY A 184 19.43 -5.32 -7.41
C GLY A 184 19.04 -6.43 -6.43
N ASN A 185 17.74 -6.68 -6.24
CA ASN A 185 17.24 -7.77 -5.41
C ASN A 185 17.13 -9.07 -6.23
N ALA A 186 17.19 -10.22 -5.54
CA ALA A 186 16.72 -11.48 -6.09
C ALA A 186 15.21 -11.64 -5.79
N VAL A 187 14.48 -12.35 -6.65
CA VAL A 187 13.01 -12.43 -6.59
C VAL A 187 12.54 -13.88 -6.60
N ILE A 188 11.64 -14.20 -5.68
CA ILE A 188 10.87 -15.45 -5.66
C ILE A 188 9.41 -15.10 -5.92
N VAL A 189 8.86 -15.56 -7.04
CA VAL A 189 7.47 -15.35 -7.41
C VAL A 189 6.62 -16.54 -6.96
N VAL A 190 5.53 -16.26 -6.26
CA VAL A 190 4.45 -17.21 -6.01
C VAL A 190 3.23 -16.71 -6.80
N PRO A 191 3.00 -17.25 -8.01
CA PRO A 191 1.91 -16.80 -8.87
C PRO A 191 0.56 -17.35 -8.38
N GLY A 192 -0.51 -16.61 -8.66
CA GLY A 192 -1.87 -17.09 -8.54
C GLY A 192 -2.35 -17.74 -9.85
N LYS A 193 -3.49 -18.44 -9.81
CA LYS A 193 -4.05 -19.25 -10.92
C LYS A 193 -3.95 -18.59 -12.31
N THR A 194 -4.39 -17.34 -12.47
CA THR A 194 -4.39 -16.65 -13.79
C THR A 194 -3.01 -16.14 -14.23
N THR A 195 -2.05 -16.08 -13.30
CA THR A 195 -0.67 -15.60 -13.56
C THR A 195 0.35 -16.73 -13.68
N THR A 196 -0.01 -17.97 -13.34
CA THR A 196 0.93 -19.11 -13.27
C THR A 196 1.63 -19.39 -14.60
N LEU A 197 0.88 -19.57 -15.70
CA LEU A 197 1.49 -19.87 -17.01
C LEU A 197 2.30 -18.68 -17.56
N PRO A 198 1.78 -17.44 -17.53
CA PRO A 198 2.58 -16.29 -17.90
C PRO A 198 3.85 -16.13 -17.06
N ALA A 199 3.80 -16.35 -15.75
CA ALA A 199 4.97 -16.24 -14.87
C ALA A 199 6.07 -17.25 -15.22
N LEU A 200 5.69 -18.50 -15.51
CA LEU A 200 6.61 -19.56 -15.93
C LEU A 200 7.25 -19.28 -17.30
N LEU A 201 6.45 -18.83 -18.28
CA LEU A 201 6.99 -18.38 -19.57
C LEU A 201 7.95 -17.20 -19.36
N LEU A 202 7.54 -16.18 -18.60
CA LEU A 202 8.35 -14.99 -18.35
C LEU A 202 9.69 -15.38 -17.73
N ALA A 203 9.73 -16.30 -16.77
CA ALA A 203 10.98 -16.77 -16.18
C ALA A 203 11.94 -17.38 -17.21
N GLN A 204 11.42 -18.17 -18.15
CA GLN A 204 12.20 -18.66 -19.30
C GLN A 204 12.71 -17.52 -20.19
N LEU A 205 11.88 -16.51 -20.48
CA LEU A 205 12.27 -15.35 -21.29
C LEU A 205 13.32 -14.47 -20.58
N PHE A 206 13.27 -14.35 -19.26
CA PHE A 206 14.30 -13.69 -18.46
C PHE A 206 15.65 -14.41 -18.58
N MET A 207 15.67 -15.74 -18.60
CA MET A 207 16.90 -16.50 -18.86
C MET A 207 17.45 -16.26 -20.26
N GLU A 208 16.59 -16.19 -21.28
CA GLU A 208 17.00 -15.80 -22.63
C GLU A 208 17.57 -14.37 -22.67
N ALA A 209 17.01 -13.46 -21.87
CA ALA A 209 17.51 -12.11 -21.67
C ALA A 209 18.86 -12.07 -20.91
N GLY A 210 19.34 -13.20 -20.39
CA GLY A 210 20.63 -13.32 -19.72
C GLY A 210 20.60 -12.93 -18.25
N ILE A 211 19.45 -13.06 -17.58
CA ILE A 211 19.43 -12.99 -16.12
C ILE A 211 20.28 -14.14 -15.55
N PRO A 212 21.11 -13.91 -14.51
CA PRO A 212 21.84 -15.01 -13.88
C PRO A 212 20.88 -16.03 -13.25
N ALA A 213 21.31 -17.29 -13.24
CA ALA A 213 20.55 -18.37 -12.64
C ALA A 213 20.29 -18.10 -11.14
N GLY A 214 19.08 -18.39 -10.69
CA GLY A 214 18.64 -18.18 -9.30
C GLY A 214 18.20 -16.76 -8.95
N VAL A 215 18.43 -15.75 -9.81
CA VAL A 215 18.02 -14.36 -9.52
C VAL A 215 16.50 -14.20 -9.58
N LEU A 216 15.84 -14.90 -10.51
CA LEU A 216 14.38 -15.01 -10.60
C LEU A 216 14.00 -16.48 -10.49
N ASN A 217 13.22 -16.82 -9.47
CA ASN A 217 12.63 -18.14 -9.30
C ASN A 217 11.10 -18.01 -9.26
N VAL A 218 10.39 -19.04 -9.73
CA VAL A 218 8.93 -19.10 -9.70
C VAL A 218 8.54 -20.41 -9.03
N VAL A 219 7.79 -20.33 -7.92
CA VAL A 219 7.34 -21.50 -7.15
C VAL A 219 5.84 -21.65 -7.32
N THR A 220 5.42 -22.79 -7.85
CA THR A 220 4.01 -23.11 -8.07
C THR A 220 3.49 -24.08 -7.01
N GLY A 221 2.21 -23.97 -6.65
CA GLY A 221 1.55 -24.92 -5.78
C GLY A 221 0.07 -24.64 -5.62
N SER A 222 -0.66 -25.63 -5.13
CA SER A 222 -2.10 -25.59 -4.89
C SER A 222 -2.47 -25.10 -3.47
N GLU A 223 -1.49 -25.03 -2.57
CA GLU A 223 -1.72 -24.59 -1.20
C GLU A 223 -1.79 -23.07 -1.10
N ALA A 224 -2.89 -22.54 -0.58
CA ALA A 224 -3.04 -21.11 -0.30
C ALA A 224 -1.96 -20.57 0.67
N SER A 225 -1.36 -21.44 1.49
CA SER A 225 -0.29 -21.13 2.43
C SER A 225 1.11 -21.09 1.79
N LEU A 226 1.28 -21.45 0.52
CA LEU A 226 2.60 -21.49 -0.14
C LEU A 226 3.31 -20.13 -0.07
N GLY A 227 2.58 -19.04 -0.32
CA GLY A 227 3.13 -17.68 -0.19
C GLY A 227 3.65 -17.37 1.22
N ALA A 228 2.95 -17.84 2.25
CA ALA A 228 3.38 -17.70 3.64
C ALA A 228 4.63 -18.56 3.90
N LYS A 229 4.66 -19.82 3.46
CA LYS A 229 5.83 -20.70 3.60
C LYS A 229 7.10 -20.11 2.98
N VAL A 230 6.97 -19.52 1.78
CA VAL A 230 8.08 -18.82 1.11
C VAL A 230 8.54 -17.63 1.94
N ALA A 231 7.64 -16.77 2.42
CA ALA A 231 7.98 -15.59 3.22
C ALA A 231 8.56 -15.93 4.60
N GLN A 232 8.15 -17.06 5.19
CA GLN A 232 8.67 -17.55 6.47
C GLN A 232 10.11 -18.08 6.36
N ASN A 233 10.60 -18.36 5.15
CA ASN A 233 11.97 -18.82 4.99
C ASN A 233 13.00 -17.79 5.51
N PRO A 234 14.02 -18.17 6.30
CA PRO A 234 15.00 -17.24 6.87
C PRO A 234 15.75 -16.38 5.84
N GLN A 235 15.87 -16.84 4.60
CA GLN A 235 16.61 -16.15 3.53
C GLN A 235 15.78 -15.08 2.82
N VAL A 236 14.47 -14.99 3.06
CA VAL A 236 13.62 -13.94 2.49
C VAL A 236 13.67 -12.68 3.37
N ASN A 237 13.95 -11.53 2.75
CA ASN A 237 14.14 -10.26 3.44
C ASN A 237 12.93 -9.33 3.34
N TYR A 238 12.07 -9.52 2.34
CA TYR A 238 10.93 -8.64 2.09
C TYR A 238 9.79 -9.40 1.42
N LEU A 239 8.55 -9.13 1.81
CA LEU A 239 7.35 -9.68 1.18
C LEU A 239 6.52 -8.55 0.57
N THR A 240 6.12 -8.73 -0.69
CA THR A 240 5.13 -7.86 -1.33
C THR A 240 3.99 -8.68 -1.93
N TYR A 241 2.77 -8.23 -1.68
CA TYR A 241 1.54 -8.90 -2.09
C TYR A 241 0.68 -8.01 -2.99
N SER A 242 0.10 -8.59 -4.04
CA SER A 242 -0.97 -7.97 -4.83
C SER A 242 -2.17 -8.90 -4.95
N GLY A 243 -3.35 -8.45 -4.53
CA GLY A 243 -4.53 -9.29 -4.69
C GLY A 243 -5.77 -8.89 -3.92
N ARG A 244 -6.60 -9.89 -3.59
CA ARG A 244 -7.80 -9.73 -2.76
C ARG A 244 -7.43 -9.52 -1.29
N GLN A 245 -8.24 -8.71 -0.60
CA GLN A 245 -8.05 -8.39 0.82
C GLN A 245 -7.99 -9.64 1.72
N GLN A 246 -8.95 -10.55 1.62
CA GLN A 246 -9.06 -11.74 2.49
C GLN A 246 -7.80 -12.63 2.46
N THR A 247 -7.24 -12.87 1.27
CA THR A 247 -6.02 -13.66 1.11
C THR A 247 -4.80 -12.90 1.64
N GLY A 248 -4.74 -11.58 1.42
CA GLY A 248 -3.70 -10.72 1.98
C GLY A 248 -3.70 -10.69 3.51
N GLU A 249 -4.87 -10.60 4.14
CA GLU A 249 -5.02 -10.67 5.61
C GLU A 249 -4.56 -12.01 6.17
N ALA A 250 -4.95 -13.12 5.53
CA ALA A 250 -4.51 -14.46 5.92
C ALA A 250 -2.98 -14.61 5.81
N LEU A 251 -2.40 -14.10 4.72
CA LEU A 251 -0.95 -14.09 4.50
C LEU A 251 -0.22 -13.26 5.57
N ALA A 252 -0.71 -12.05 5.87
CA ALA A 252 -0.14 -11.19 6.89
C ALA A 252 -0.14 -11.85 8.27
N LYS A 253 -1.27 -12.45 8.67
CA LYS A 253 -1.41 -13.18 9.95
C LYS A 253 -0.48 -14.39 10.03
N ALA A 254 -0.28 -15.11 8.93
CA ALA A 254 0.62 -16.27 8.89
C ALA A 254 2.10 -15.89 8.96
N VAL A 255 2.47 -14.70 8.48
CA VAL A 255 3.86 -14.20 8.45
C VAL A 255 4.20 -13.32 9.66
N ALA A 256 3.20 -12.92 10.46
CA ALA A 256 3.39 -12.13 11.67
C ALA A 256 4.40 -12.80 12.63
N GLY A 257 5.37 -12.03 13.13
CA GLY A 257 6.39 -12.48 14.08
C GLY A 257 7.62 -13.15 13.47
N TRP A 258 7.64 -13.35 12.15
CA TRP A 258 8.83 -13.87 11.46
C TRP A 258 9.90 -12.80 11.19
N GLY A 259 9.57 -11.53 11.40
CA GLY A 259 10.46 -10.42 11.09
C GLY A 259 10.70 -10.23 9.59
N VAL A 260 9.67 -10.44 8.77
CA VAL A 260 9.65 -9.96 7.37
C VAL A 260 8.86 -8.65 7.33
N PRO A 261 9.40 -7.54 6.81
CA PRO A 261 8.60 -6.40 6.41
C PRO A 261 7.67 -6.77 5.25
N MET A 262 6.42 -6.29 5.29
CA MET A 262 5.38 -6.67 4.35
C MET A 262 4.74 -5.45 3.70
N SER A 263 4.43 -5.56 2.41
CA SER A 263 3.64 -4.59 1.65
C SER A 263 2.47 -5.26 0.95
N PHE A 264 1.33 -4.57 0.91
CA PHE A 264 0.08 -5.06 0.34
C PHE A 264 -0.51 -4.04 -0.62
N SER A 265 -0.86 -4.50 -1.82
CA SER A 265 -1.58 -3.77 -2.86
C SER A 265 -2.90 -4.51 -3.12
N LEU A 266 -4.01 -3.97 -2.60
CA LEU A 266 -5.33 -4.63 -2.57
C LEU A 266 -6.29 -4.04 -3.61
N SER A 267 -5.78 -3.83 -4.83
CA SER A 267 -6.50 -3.18 -5.93
C SER A 267 -7.79 -3.91 -6.32
N LEU A 268 -7.78 -5.25 -6.34
CA LEU A 268 -8.91 -6.08 -6.82
C LEU A 268 -10.15 -6.05 -5.91
N SER A 269 -10.01 -5.59 -4.67
CA SER A 269 -11.12 -5.44 -3.71
C SER A 269 -11.61 -3.99 -3.62
N SER A 270 -11.00 -3.06 -4.36
CA SER A 270 -11.25 -1.63 -4.18
C SER A 270 -12.46 -1.15 -4.98
N VAL A 271 -13.40 -0.52 -4.28
CA VAL A 271 -14.54 0.21 -4.87
C VAL A 271 -14.11 1.65 -5.17
N CYS A 272 -14.11 2.02 -6.44
CA CYS A 272 -13.60 3.28 -6.97
C CYS A 272 -14.75 4.18 -7.47
N PRO A 273 -14.76 5.48 -7.15
CA PRO A 273 -15.78 6.39 -7.64
C PRO A 273 -15.52 6.82 -9.09
N PHE A 274 -16.59 6.86 -9.87
CA PHE A 274 -16.65 7.47 -11.20
C PHE A 274 -17.61 8.66 -11.13
N ILE A 275 -17.09 9.88 -11.16
CA ILE A 275 -17.85 11.10 -10.87
C ILE A 275 -18.09 11.87 -12.17
N ILE A 276 -19.36 12.12 -12.49
CA ILE A 276 -19.79 12.94 -13.64
C ILE A 276 -20.42 14.23 -13.12
N PHE A 277 -19.77 15.35 -13.41
CA PHE A 277 -20.29 16.69 -13.17
C PHE A 277 -21.15 17.19 -14.34
N ASP A 278 -21.90 18.26 -14.11
CA ASP A 278 -22.82 18.86 -15.08
C ASP A 278 -22.15 19.44 -16.33
N SER A 279 -20.90 19.89 -16.21
CA SER A 279 -20.10 20.44 -17.29
C SER A 279 -19.35 19.38 -18.10
N ALA A 280 -19.52 18.08 -17.80
CA ALA A 280 -18.83 17.00 -18.49
C ALA A 280 -19.30 16.82 -19.94
N ASP A 281 -18.40 16.37 -20.82
CA ASP A 281 -18.81 15.70 -22.06
C ASP A 281 -19.50 14.37 -21.71
N LEU A 282 -20.83 14.40 -21.71
CA LEU A 282 -21.66 13.26 -21.31
C LEU A 282 -21.53 12.06 -22.25
N ASP A 283 -21.27 12.27 -23.54
CA ASP A 283 -21.15 11.16 -24.48
C ASP A 283 -19.85 10.39 -24.25
N SER A 284 -18.74 11.12 -24.10
CA SER A 284 -17.44 10.53 -23.76
C SER A 284 -17.45 9.90 -22.36
N ALA A 285 -18.08 10.56 -21.37
CA ALA A 285 -18.19 10.03 -20.01
C ALA A 285 -18.97 8.71 -19.96
N VAL A 286 -20.12 8.64 -20.65
CA VAL A 286 -20.93 7.41 -20.72
C VAL A 286 -20.19 6.30 -21.48
N ASP A 287 -19.46 6.63 -22.56
CA ASP A 287 -18.64 5.64 -23.25
C ASP A 287 -17.52 5.09 -22.36
N GLY A 288 -16.90 5.96 -21.57
CA GLY A 288 -15.95 5.55 -20.53
C GLY A 288 -16.57 4.61 -19.51
N VAL A 289 -17.78 4.92 -19.01
CA VAL A 289 -18.53 4.03 -18.10
C VAL A 289 -18.75 2.66 -18.73
N ILE A 290 -19.26 2.59 -19.97
CA ILE A 290 -19.59 1.33 -20.64
C ILE A 290 -18.33 0.47 -20.87
N GLU A 291 -17.23 1.09 -21.29
CA GLU A 291 -15.97 0.39 -21.52
C GLU A 291 -15.44 -0.27 -20.24
N LEU A 292 -15.42 0.49 -19.15
CA LEU A 292 -14.82 0.10 -17.88
C LEU A 292 -15.73 -0.80 -17.04
N ALA A 293 -17.04 -0.56 -17.07
CA ALA A 293 -18.00 -1.43 -16.38
C ALA A 293 -18.23 -2.73 -17.15
N PHE A 294 -18.28 -2.75 -18.49
CA PHE A 294 -18.85 -3.91 -19.20
C PHE A 294 -17.99 -4.53 -20.31
N LYS A 295 -16.94 -3.86 -20.80
CA LYS A 295 -16.11 -4.40 -21.90
C LYS A 295 -14.74 -4.91 -21.48
N LYS A 296 -14.06 -4.24 -20.54
CA LYS A 296 -12.74 -4.65 -20.04
C LYS A 296 -12.85 -5.65 -18.88
N LYS A 297 -11.82 -6.48 -18.70
CA LYS A 297 -11.63 -7.22 -17.44
C LYS A 297 -11.48 -6.20 -16.31
N ARG A 298 -12.19 -6.42 -15.21
CA ARG A 298 -12.22 -5.48 -14.09
C ARG A 298 -11.05 -5.70 -13.17
N ASP A 299 -10.12 -4.76 -13.19
CA ASP A 299 -9.10 -4.62 -12.14
C ASP A 299 -9.66 -3.94 -10.89
N PHE A 300 -10.79 -3.22 -11.02
CA PHE A 300 -11.45 -2.46 -9.94
C PHE A 300 -12.98 -2.60 -10.01
N GLN A 301 -13.64 -2.42 -8.86
CA GLN A 301 -15.10 -2.24 -8.80
C GLN A 301 -15.42 -0.74 -8.85
N TRP A 302 -16.57 -0.39 -9.44
CA TRP A 302 -16.92 1.00 -9.71
C TRP A 302 -18.29 1.36 -9.19
N VAL A 303 -18.42 2.59 -8.69
CA VAL A 303 -19.70 3.24 -8.36
C VAL A 303 -19.80 4.51 -9.17
N LEU A 304 -20.90 4.66 -9.90
CA LEU A 304 -21.17 5.83 -10.73
C LEU A 304 -21.89 6.90 -9.91
N CYS A 305 -21.25 8.05 -9.73
CA CYS A 305 -21.79 9.23 -9.07
C CYS A 305 -22.12 10.28 -10.13
N VAL A 306 -23.37 10.70 -10.25
CA VAL A 306 -23.81 11.66 -11.28
C VAL A 306 -24.47 12.88 -10.66
N GLN A 307 -24.10 14.07 -11.12
CA GLN A 307 -24.75 15.29 -10.66
C GLN A 307 -26.23 15.33 -11.11
N GLU A 308 -27.14 15.67 -10.19
CA GLU A 308 -28.60 15.58 -10.41
C GLU A 308 -29.07 16.33 -11.67
N SER A 309 -28.44 17.45 -12.02
CA SER A 309 -28.79 18.27 -13.20
C SER A 309 -28.60 17.56 -14.55
N VAL A 310 -27.73 16.54 -14.62
CA VAL A 310 -27.46 15.76 -15.84
C VAL A 310 -27.85 14.29 -15.73
N LEU A 311 -28.43 13.88 -14.60
CA LEU A 311 -28.76 12.48 -14.31
C LEU A 311 -29.63 11.82 -15.39
N ASP A 312 -30.75 12.45 -15.76
CA ASP A 312 -31.66 11.90 -16.77
C ASP A 312 -30.99 11.73 -18.13
N SER A 313 -30.13 12.69 -18.49
CA SER A 313 -29.35 12.68 -19.73
C SER A 313 -28.31 11.55 -19.77
N VAL A 314 -27.67 11.26 -18.64
CA VAL A 314 -26.72 10.14 -18.50
C VAL A 314 -27.46 8.81 -18.54
N VAL A 315 -28.57 8.68 -17.82
CA VAL A 315 -29.41 7.46 -17.81
C VAL A 315 -29.93 7.13 -19.20
N ALA A 316 -30.39 8.12 -19.96
CA ALA A 316 -30.86 7.92 -21.33
C ALA A 316 -29.75 7.40 -22.26
N ARG A 317 -28.54 7.96 -22.16
CA ARG A 317 -27.37 7.51 -22.93
C ARG A 317 -26.89 6.12 -22.53
N LEU A 318 -26.89 5.80 -21.23
CA LEU A 318 -26.58 4.45 -20.73
C LEU A 318 -27.54 3.42 -21.32
N LYS A 319 -28.85 3.66 -21.28
CA LYS A 319 -29.85 2.78 -21.90
C LYS A 319 -29.56 2.54 -23.38
N LEU A 320 -29.23 3.60 -24.12
CA LEU A 320 -28.91 3.53 -25.54
C LEU A 320 -27.64 2.69 -25.80
N ARG A 321 -26.55 2.93 -25.07
CA ARG A 321 -25.28 2.20 -25.26
C ARG A 321 -25.33 0.75 -24.77
N MET A 322 -26.19 0.45 -23.80
CA MET A 322 -26.42 -0.91 -23.31
C MET A 322 -27.31 -1.75 -24.23
N THR A 323 -28.04 -1.12 -25.15
CA THR A 323 -28.93 -1.83 -26.08
C THR A 323 -28.12 -2.79 -26.96
N GLY A 324 -28.51 -4.07 -26.97
CA GLY A 324 -27.84 -5.10 -27.78
C GLY A 324 -26.57 -5.70 -27.19
N MET A 325 -26.15 -5.27 -25.99
CA MET A 325 -25.06 -5.96 -25.27
C MET A 325 -25.50 -7.37 -24.85
N LYS A 326 -24.58 -8.33 -24.94
CA LYS A 326 -24.82 -9.73 -24.56
C LYS A 326 -24.48 -9.97 -23.10
N CYS A 327 -25.03 -11.05 -22.52
CA CYS A 327 -24.61 -11.53 -21.21
C CYS A 327 -23.11 -11.86 -21.18
N VAL A 328 -22.49 -11.54 -20.05
CA VAL A 328 -21.07 -11.79 -19.79
C VAL A 328 -20.94 -13.04 -18.91
N PRO A 329 -19.96 -13.93 -19.17
CA PRO A 329 -19.69 -15.05 -18.29
C PRO A 329 -19.20 -14.60 -16.91
N LEU A 330 -19.71 -15.26 -15.87
CA LEU A 330 -19.27 -15.14 -14.49
C LEU A 330 -18.30 -16.28 -14.15
N ALA A 331 -17.53 -16.13 -13.07
CA ALA A 331 -16.59 -17.16 -12.64
C ALA A 331 -17.31 -18.40 -12.09
N THR A 332 -18.39 -18.22 -11.33
CA THR A 332 -19.16 -19.32 -10.73
C THR A 332 -20.67 -19.07 -10.74
N GLU A 333 -21.48 -20.13 -10.57
CA GLU A 333 -22.92 -19.98 -10.33
C GLU A 333 -23.22 -19.36 -8.96
N ALA A 334 -22.32 -19.48 -7.99
CA ALA A 334 -22.46 -18.81 -6.70
C ALA A 334 -22.40 -17.28 -6.86
N ASP A 335 -21.52 -16.77 -7.73
CA ASP A 335 -21.45 -15.33 -8.05
C ASP A 335 -22.78 -14.84 -8.65
N ARG A 336 -23.41 -15.66 -9.49
CA ARG A 336 -24.73 -15.34 -10.04
C ARG A 336 -25.78 -15.18 -8.95
N ASN A 337 -25.83 -16.10 -8.00
CA ASN A 337 -26.78 -16.02 -6.88
C ASN A 337 -26.55 -14.78 -6.02
N LEU A 338 -25.29 -14.39 -5.78
CA LEU A 338 -24.96 -13.16 -5.05
C LEU A 338 -25.44 -11.92 -5.81
N ILE A 339 -25.26 -11.89 -7.13
CA ILE A 339 -25.74 -10.79 -7.97
C ILE A 339 -27.27 -10.72 -7.95
N ASP A 340 -27.96 -11.85 -8.13
CA ASP A 340 -29.43 -11.90 -8.13
C ASP A 340 -30.00 -11.42 -6.79
N ALA A 341 -29.39 -11.83 -5.66
CA ALA A 341 -29.76 -11.35 -4.33
C ALA A 341 -29.57 -9.82 -4.20
N ALA A 342 -28.43 -9.29 -4.63
CA ALA A 342 -28.15 -7.86 -4.57
C ALA A 342 -29.10 -7.03 -5.44
N VAL A 343 -29.45 -7.51 -6.64
CA VAL A 343 -30.41 -6.84 -7.54
C VAL A 343 -31.81 -6.84 -6.94
N GLN A 344 -32.25 -7.97 -6.37
CA GLN A 344 -33.56 -8.07 -5.71
C GLN A 344 -33.66 -7.13 -4.51
N GLU A 345 -32.62 -7.08 -3.67
CA GLU A 345 -32.56 -6.18 -2.53
C GLU A 345 -32.61 -4.70 -2.98
N ALA A 346 -31.82 -4.34 -3.98
CA ALA A 346 -31.83 -3.00 -4.56
C ALA A 346 -33.23 -2.60 -5.07
N GLN A 347 -33.93 -3.50 -5.76
CA GLN A 347 -35.30 -3.25 -6.23
C GLN A 347 -36.29 -3.08 -5.06
N GLN A 348 -36.17 -3.88 -4.01
CA GLN A 348 -36.98 -3.73 -2.79
C GLN A 348 -36.75 -2.37 -2.10
N GLN A 349 -35.54 -1.82 -2.22
CA GLN A 349 -35.17 -0.50 -1.73
C GLN A 349 -35.56 0.65 -2.69
N GLY A 350 -36.25 0.34 -3.80
CA GLY A 350 -36.74 1.33 -4.76
C GLY A 350 -35.82 1.64 -5.94
N ALA A 351 -34.72 0.88 -6.10
CA ALA A 351 -33.82 1.07 -7.23
C ALA A 351 -34.50 0.74 -8.57
N THR A 352 -34.24 1.56 -9.58
CA THR A 352 -34.65 1.30 -10.96
C THR A 352 -33.56 0.55 -11.71
N LEU A 353 -33.95 -0.50 -12.42
CA LEU A 353 -33.03 -1.39 -13.13
C LEU A 353 -32.86 -0.97 -14.59
N ILE A 354 -31.63 -0.86 -15.07
CA ILE A 354 -31.31 -0.78 -16.49
C ILE A 354 -30.55 -2.04 -16.88
N GLN A 355 -31.14 -2.85 -17.76
CA GLN A 355 -30.54 -4.08 -18.26
C GLN A 355 -30.53 -4.10 -19.78
N SER A 356 -29.45 -4.65 -20.32
CA SER A 356 -29.30 -4.89 -21.77
C SER A 356 -30.24 -5.98 -22.29
N CYS A 357 -30.45 -7.03 -21.50
CA CYS A 357 -31.40 -8.11 -21.75
C CYS A 357 -31.80 -8.79 -20.42
N PRO A 358 -32.88 -9.60 -20.38
CA PRO A 358 -33.24 -10.38 -19.20
C PRO A 358 -32.12 -11.36 -18.80
N PRO A 359 -31.93 -11.63 -17.50
CA PRO A 359 -30.95 -12.61 -17.05
C PRO A 359 -31.26 -14.00 -17.61
N ALA A 360 -30.22 -14.72 -18.04
CA ALA A 360 -30.36 -16.08 -18.57
C ALA A 360 -30.94 -17.01 -17.50
N SER A 361 -31.88 -17.89 -17.84
CA SER A 361 -32.51 -18.77 -16.84
C SER A 361 -31.56 -19.79 -16.22
N THR A 362 -30.52 -20.22 -16.96
CA THR A 362 -29.52 -21.21 -16.52
C THR A 362 -28.10 -20.81 -16.93
N GLY A 363 -27.10 -21.27 -16.16
CA GLY A 363 -25.67 -21.02 -16.40
C GLY A 363 -25.12 -19.74 -15.76
N ALA A 364 -23.80 -19.67 -15.66
CA ALA A 364 -23.04 -18.54 -15.10
C ALA A 364 -22.90 -17.39 -16.11
N LEU A 365 -24.02 -16.87 -16.63
CA LEU A 365 -24.07 -15.74 -17.55
C LEU A 365 -24.97 -14.64 -16.96
N TYR A 366 -24.52 -13.39 -16.99
CA TYR A 366 -25.28 -12.26 -16.45
C TYR A 366 -25.31 -11.05 -17.39
N PRO A 367 -26.45 -10.35 -17.55
CA PRO A 367 -26.53 -9.17 -18.39
C PRO A 367 -25.85 -7.96 -17.73
N PRO A 368 -25.16 -7.11 -18.51
CA PRO A 368 -24.85 -5.74 -18.10
C PRO A 368 -26.06 -5.06 -17.46
N THR A 369 -25.87 -4.63 -16.23
CA THR A 369 -26.90 -4.14 -15.31
C THR A 369 -26.44 -2.86 -14.62
N VAL A 370 -27.28 -1.82 -14.61
CA VAL A 370 -27.07 -0.60 -13.81
C VAL A 370 -28.22 -0.48 -12.81
N LEU A 371 -27.88 -0.22 -11.54
CA LEU A 371 -28.83 -0.02 -10.44
C LEU A 371 -28.94 1.47 -10.13
N CYS A 372 -30.04 2.11 -10.55
CA CYS A 372 -30.25 3.54 -10.40
C CYS A 372 -31.05 3.90 -9.15
N GLY A 373 -30.70 5.03 -8.53
CA GLY A 373 -31.46 5.57 -7.39
C GLY A 373 -31.14 4.91 -6.06
N LEU A 374 -29.93 4.36 -5.91
CA LEU A 374 -29.47 3.78 -4.65
C LEU A 374 -29.09 4.86 -3.65
N ALA A 375 -29.32 4.58 -2.36
CA ALA A 375 -28.76 5.39 -1.29
C ALA A 375 -27.26 5.06 -1.11
N PRO A 376 -26.42 6.01 -0.68
CA PRO A 376 -25.00 5.76 -0.43
C PRO A 376 -24.72 4.64 0.59
N SER A 377 -25.66 4.37 1.49
CA SER A 377 -25.56 3.34 2.52
C SER A 377 -26.00 1.95 2.07
N CYS A 378 -26.43 1.77 0.83
CA CYS A 378 -26.84 0.46 0.31
C CYS A 378 -25.64 -0.49 0.18
N GLU A 379 -25.81 -1.77 0.51
CA GLU A 379 -24.73 -2.76 0.43
C GLU A 379 -24.16 -2.88 -0.98
N SER A 380 -25.02 -2.81 -2.01
CA SER A 380 -24.59 -2.79 -3.41
C SER A 380 -23.66 -1.61 -3.77
N VAL A 381 -23.69 -0.52 -3.01
CA VAL A 381 -22.80 0.65 -3.19
C VAL A 381 -21.51 0.48 -2.38
N ILE A 382 -21.61 -0.02 -1.14
CA ILE A 382 -20.46 -0.19 -0.24
C ILE A 382 -19.59 -1.38 -0.68
N SER A 383 -20.21 -2.50 -1.03
CA SER A 383 -19.59 -3.74 -1.49
C SER A 383 -20.35 -4.29 -2.71
N PRO A 384 -20.09 -3.76 -3.91
CA PRO A 384 -20.76 -4.21 -5.13
C PRO A 384 -20.53 -5.71 -5.41
N PRO A 385 -21.54 -6.44 -5.93
CA PRO A 385 -21.41 -7.86 -6.19
C PRO A 385 -20.41 -8.16 -7.34
N PRO A 386 -19.78 -9.36 -7.34
CA PRO A 386 -18.77 -9.74 -8.32
C PRO A 386 -19.39 -10.11 -9.68
N GLY A 387 -19.75 -9.11 -10.48
CA GLY A 387 -20.30 -9.34 -11.82
C GLY A 387 -20.76 -8.04 -12.49
N PRO A 388 -21.46 -8.10 -13.64
CA PRO A 388 -21.78 -6.93 -14.44
C PRO A 388 -22.92 -6.06 -13.93
N VAL A 389 -22.78 -5.64 -12.68
CA VAL A 389 -23.59 -4.66 -12.00
C VAL A 389 -22.80 -3.39 -11.74
N LEU A 390 -23.40 -2.24 -12.07
CA LEU A 390 -22.87 -0.91 -11.78
C LEU A 390 -23.89 -0.15 -10.91
N PRO A 391 -23.58 0.13 -9.63
CA PRO A 391 -24.37 1.02 -8.80
C PRO A 391 -24.29 2.47 -9.30
N LEU A 392 -25.43 3.16 -9.36
CA LEU A 392 -25.54 4.57 -9.72
C LEU A 392 -26.21 5.35 -8.58
N ILE A 393 -25.49 6.33 -8.06
CA ILE A 393 -25.95 7.31 -7.07
C ILE A 393 -25.88 8.74 -7.62
N SER A 394 -26.68 9.64 -7.07
CA SER A 394 -26.69 11.06 -7.48
C SER A 394 -26.16 11.99 -6.39
N PHE A 395 -25.74 13.19 -6.79
CA PHE A 395 -25.33 14.27 -5.88
C PHE A 395 -25.72 15.66 -6.43
N ARG A 396 -25.77 16.68 -5.57
CA ARG A 396 -26.21 18.03 -5.92
C ARG A 396 -25.07 19.00 -6.15
N SER A 397 -24.03 18.90 -5.33
CA SER A 397 -22.92 19.86 -5.32
C SER A 397 -21.56 19.16 -5.47
N SER A 398 -20.54 19.91 -5.89
CA SER A 398 -19.17 19.40 -6.00
C SER A 398 -18.64 18.85 -4.66
N ALA A 399 -18.90 19.54 -3.56
CA ALA A 399 -18.53 19.10 -2.22
C ALA A 399 -19.20 17.78 -1.82
N GLU A 400 -20.48 17.60 -2.20
CA GLU A 400 -21.19 16.34 -1.97
C GLU A 400 -20.63 15.21 -2.84
N GLY A 401 -20.35 15.47 -4.12
CA GLY A 401 -19.72 14.49 -5.01
C GLY A 401 -18.38 13.98 -4.48
N VAL A 402 -17.54 14.88 -3.96
CA VAL A 402 -16.28 14.51 -3.28
C VAL A 402 -16.54 13.71 -1.99
N THR A 403 -17.56 14.10 -1.21
CA THR A 403 -17.93 13.39 0.03
C THR A 403 -18.36 11.96 -0.26
N LEU A 404 -19.18 11.74 -1.29
CA LEU A 404 -19.58 10.42 -1.76
C LEU A 404 -18.39 9.62 -2.30
N GLY A 405 -17.53 10.25 -3.10
CA GLY A 405 -16.31 9.62 -3.60
C GLY A 405 -15.37 9.14 -2.47
N ASN A 406 -15.39 9.83 -1.32
CA ASN A 406 -14.62 9.49 -0.13
C ASN A 406 -15.34 8.57 0.86
N HIS A 407 -16.60 8.18 0.58
CA HIS A 407 -17.40 7.34 1.48
C HIS A 407 -16.91 5.88 1.53
N SER A 408 -16.34 5.39 0.43
CA SER A 408 -15.77 4.05 0.32
C SER A 408 -14.68 3.80 1.38
N PRO A 409 -14.63 2.63 2.04
CA PRO A 409 -13.51 2.26 2.91
C PRO A 409 -12.21 2.07 2.12
N TYR A 410 -12.32 1.97 0.79
CA TYR A 410 -11.20 1.87 -0.15
C TYR A 410 -10.76 3.25 -0.64
N GLY A 411 -9.54 3.33 -1.18
CA GLY A 411 -8.94 4.56 -1.67
C GLY A 411 -7.87 4.31 -2.73
N GLN A 412 -8.22 3.59 -3.79
CA GLN A 412 -7.27 3.21 -4.85
C GLN A 412 -7.27 4.23 -6.00
N THR A 413 -8.35 4.30 -6.77
CA THR A 413 -8.45 5.19 -7.95
C THR A 413 -9.78 5.92 -8.00
N ALA A 414 -9.86 7.00 -8.78
CA ALA A 414 -11.09 7.68 -9.13
C ALA A 414 -11.05 8.18 -10.59
N SER A 415 -12.21 8.29 -11.22
CA SER A 415 -12.38 8.95 -12.52
C SER A 415 -13.31 10.16 -12.35
N ILE A 416 -12.91 11.32 -12.86
CA ILE A 416 -13.65 12.58 -12.77
C ILE A 416 -13.93 13.07 -14.18
N TRP A 417 -15.18 13.43 -14.48
CA TRP A 417 -15.60 13.95 -15.76
C TRP A 417 -16.18 15.35 -15.59
N THR A 418 -15.55 16.33 -16.24
CA THR A 418 -15.88 17.77 -16.23
C THR A 418 -15.03 18.50 -17.27
N GLU A 419 -15.59 19.45 -18.01
CA GLU A 419 -14.80 20.35 -18.87
C GLU A 419 -14.23 21.55 -18.08
N ASP A 420 -14.67 21.76 -16.85
CA ASP A 420 -14.08 22.76 -15.94
C ASP A 420 -12.81 22.23 -15.28
N LEU A 421 -11.66 22.78 -15.71
CA LEU A 421 -10.34 22.46 -15.18
C LEU A 421 -10.19 22.77 -13.68
N THR A 422 -10.78 23.86 -13.20
CA THR A 422 -10.71 24.24 -11.77
C THR A 422 -11.44 23.20 -10.94
N LEU A 423 -12.66 22.85 -11.34
CA LEU A 423 -13.46 21.82 -10.68
C LEU A 423 -12.75 20.45 -10.71
N ALA A 424 -12.13 20.08 -11.83
CA ALA A 424 -11.36 18.85 -11.95
C ALA A 424 -10.22 18.78 -10.93
N LEU A 425 -9.38 19.82 -10.89
CA LEU A 425 -8.19 19.87 -10.03
C LEU A 425 -8.56 19.94 -8.54
N GLU A 426 -9.55 20.73 -8.17
CA GLU A 426 -10.01 20.84 -6.77
C GLU A 426 -10.63 19.53 -6.28
N SER A 427 -11.44 18.88 -7.12
CA SER A 427 -12.04 17.57 -6.81
C SER A 427 -10.96 16.49 -6.72
N ALA A 428 -10.04 16.45 -7.70
CA ALA A 428 -8.92 15.51 -7.70
C ALA A 428 -8.07 15.64 -6.44
N LYS A 429 -7.76 16.86 -6.00
CA LYS A 429 -7.03 17.12 -4.75
C LYS A 429 -7.79 16.66 -3.51
N SER A 430 -9.12 16.82 -3.50
CA SER A 430 -9.95 16.54 -2.32
C SER A 430 -10.35 15.07 -2.15
N LEU A 431 -10.23 14.24 -3.19
CA LEU A 431 -10.49 12.80 -3.10
C LEU A 431 -9.36 12.04 -2.38
N CYS A 432 -9.70 11.16 -1.45
CA CYS A 432 -8.78 10.34 -0.66
C CYS A 432 -8.39 9.06 -1.40
N VAL A 433 -7.88 9.19 -2.63
CA VAL A 433 -7.44 8.08 -3.49
C VAL A 433 -5.97 8.22 -3.89
N GLY A 434 -5.36 7.12 -4.35
CA GLY A 434 -4.00 7.09 -4.87
C GLY A 434 -3.84 7.63 -6.30
N SER A 435 -4.86 7.46 -7.14
CA SER A 435 -4.84 7.92 -8.53
C SER A 435 -6.15 8.57 -8.94
N VAL A 436 -6.09 9.66 -9.68
CA VAL A 436 -7.26 10.34 -10.25
C VAL A 436 -7.06 10.51 -11.75
N TRP A 437 -8.07 10.13 -12.51
CA TRP A 437 -8.11 10.30 -13.95
C TRP A 437 -9.16 11.36 -14.31
N VAL A 438 -8.75 12.46 -14.94
CA VAL A 438 -9.66 13.51 -15.41
C VAL A 438 -10.04 13.22 -16.87
N ASN A 439 -11.33 13.20 -17.18
CA ASN A 439 -11.91 12.94 -18.51
C ASN A 439 -11.35 11.69 -19.21
N CYS A 440 -10.91 10.71 -18.42
CA CYS A 440 -10.43 9.43 -18.90
C CYS A 440 -10.51 8.39 -17.77
N HIS A 441 -10.05 7.17 -18.06
CA HIS A 441 -9.95 6.10 -17.07
C HIS A 441 -8.85 5.11 -17.47
N SER A 442 -8.36 4.32 -16.50
CA SER A 442 -7.44 3.20 -16.73
C SER A 442 -6.15 3.56 -17.50
N VAL A 443 -5.63 4.78 -17.33
CA VAL A 443 -4.32 5.16 -17.85
C VAL A 443 -3.25 4.53 -16.97
N MET A 444 -2.47 3.61 -17.55
CA MET A 444 -1.45 2.84 -16.85
C MET A 444 -0.09 3.08 -17.51
N ASP A 445 0.86 3.61 -16.75
CA ASP A 445 2.28 3.70 -17.13
C ASP A 445 3.14 3.47 -15.88
N PRO A 446 4.29 2.77 -15.98
CA PRO A 446 5.17 2.55 -14.84
C PRO A 446 5.76 3.82 -14.23
N ALA A 447 5.72 4.96 -14.92
CA ALA A 447 6.15 6.25 -14.35
C ALA A 447 5.14 6.86 -13.37
N LEU A 448 3.88 6.37 -13.37
CA LEU A 448 2.87 6.84 -12.44
C LEU A 448 2.91 6.02 -11.15
N PRO A 449 3.08 6.65 -9.98
CA PRO A 449 2.90 5.94 -8.73
C PRO A 449 1.43 5.61 -8.53
N LEU A 450 1.19 4.34 -8.18
CA LEU A 450 -0.09 3.78 -7.80
C LEU A 450 -0.01 3.39 -6.32
N CYS A 451 -0.77 4.08 -5.47
CA CYS A 451 -0.69 3.89 -4.03
C CYS A 451 -2.07 3.64 -3.42
N GLY A 452 -2.25 2.50 -2.77
CA GLY A 452 -3.47 2.24 -1.99
C GLY A 452 -3.55 3.12 -0.75
N ARG A 453 -4.74 3.66 -0.49
CA ARG A 453 -5.11 4.27 0.79
C ARG A 453 -6.13 3.40 1.51
N ARG A 454 -6.18 3.55 2.84
CA ARG A 454 -7.12 2.82 3.69
C ARG A 454 -7.01 1.31 3.43
N GLU A 455 -8.12 0.62 3.17
CA GLU A 455 -8.15 -0.82 2.91
C GLU A 455 -7.57 -1.22 1.53
N SER A 456 -7.29 -0.28 0.63
CA SER A 456 -6.76 -0.60 -0.71
C SER A 456 -5.27 -0.98 -0.71
N GLY A 457 -4.57 -0.83 0.40
CA GLY A 457 -3.16 -1.22 0.51
C GLY A 457 -2.32 -0.25 1.32
N ASN A 458 -1.05 -0.63 1.49
CA ASN A 458 -0.09 0.12 2.28
C ASN A 458 1.23 0.40 1.54
N CYS A 459 1.27 0.13 0.23
CA CYS A 459 2.47 0.27 -0.59
C CYS A 459 2.29 1.24 -1.76
N THR A 460 3.39 1.59 -2.41
CA THR A 460 3.42 2.37 -3.65
C THR A 460 4.08 1.51 -4.71
N ASP A 461 3.35 1.23 -5.79
CA ASP A 461 3.87 0.57 -6.98
C ASP A 461 4.06 1.60 -8.10
N GLY A 462 5.01 1.41 -9.01
CA GLY A 462 5.29 2.40 -10.06
C GLY A 462 5.95 3.69 -9.56
N GLY A 463 6.27 4.57 -10.50
CA GLY A 463 7.01 5.80 -10.27
C GLY A 463 8.45 5.58 -9.80
N ARG A 464 9.14 6.68 -9.48
CA ARG A 464 10.39 6.63 -8.70
C ARG A 464 10.11 6.16 -7.28
N GLU A 465 8.95 6.52 -6.79
CA GLU A 465 8.47 6.39 -5.43
C GLU A 465 8.36 4.92 -5.03
N GLY A 466 7.83 4.07 -5.92
CA GLY A 466 7.70 2.64 -5.69
C GLY A 466 9.01 1.85 -5.73
N LEU A 467 10.13 2.45 -6.14
CA LEU A 467 11.45 1.80 -6.09
C LEU A 467 11.97 1.66 -4.66
N TYR A 468 11.68 2.64 -3.80
CA TYR A 468 12.19 2.68 -2.44
C TYR A 468 11.65 1.56 -1.55
N GLN A 469 10.56 0.89 -1.91
CA GLN A 469 10.10 -0.29 -1.18
C GLN A 469 11.10 -1.47 -1.29
N PHE A 470 11.87 -1.51 -2.38
CA PHE A 470 12.88 -2.54 -2.67
C PHE A 470 14.30 -2.10 -2.28
N LEU A 471 14.41 -1.00 -1.53
CA LEU A 471 15.66 -0.45 -1.04
C LEU A 471 15.57 -0.20 0.47
N ARG A 472 16.73 -0.15 1.11
CA ARG A 472 16.92 0.33 2.47
C ARG A 472 18.13 1.25 2.55
N PRO A 473 18.17 2.21 3.49
CA PRO A 473 19.39 2.99 3.72
C PRO A 473 20.55 2.06 4.11
N SER A 474 21.75 2.32 3.60
CA SER A 474 22.96 1.52 3.84
C SER A 474 23.30 1.37 5.32
N HIS A 475 23.01 2.41 6.10
CA HIS A 475 23.26 2.49 7.54
C HIS A 475 22.11 1.93 8.39
N SER A 476 20.97 1.57 7.79
CA SER A 476 19.87 0.94 8.50
C SER A 476 20.16 -0.56 8.62
N ALA A 477 20.10 -1.09 9.84
CA ALA A 477 20.09 -2.54 10.04
C ALA A 477 18.92 -3.18 9.29
N SER A 478 19.12 -4.39 8.78
CA SER A 478 18.01 -5.22 8.28
C SER A 478 17.08 -5.55 9.45
N PHE A 479 15.77 -5.64 9.19
CA PHE A 479 14.84 -6.14 10.20
C PHE A 479 15.29 -7.55 10.61
N PRO A 480 15.61 -7.80 11.89
CA PRO A 480 16.16 -9.09 12.29
C PRO A 480 15.10 -10.17 12.06
N ARG A 481 15.53 -11.28 11.44
CA ARG A 481 14.67 -12.47 11.34
C ARG A 481 14.40 -12.98 12.75
N SER A 482 13.16 -13.34 13.02
CA SER A 482 12.74 -13.85 14.32
C SER A 482 11.90 -15.10 14.17
N SER A 483 11.90 -15.93 15.21
CA SER A 483 10.85 -16.93 15.40
C SER A 483 9.65 -16.26 16.05
N PRO A 484 8.41 -16.57 15.62
CA PRO A 484 7.22 -16.02 16.25
C PRO A 484 7.16 -16.42 17.73
N SER A 485 6.87 -15.46 18.60
CA SER A 485 6.64 -15.68 20.03
C SER A 485 5.25 -16.30 20.25
N SER A 486 5.11 -17.11 21.31
CA SER A 486 3.83 -17.68 21.73
C SER A 486 2.97 -16.62 22.44
N ILE A 487 2.22 -15.84 21.66
CA ILE A 487 1.39 -14.74 22.16
C ILE A 487 -0.09 -15.08 22.01
N ASN A 488 -0.89 -14.85 23.04
CA ASN A 488 -2.34 -14.73 22.89
C ASN A 488 -2.67 -13.30 22.46
N TYR A 489 -3.02 -13.11 21.18
CA TYR A 489 -3.33 -11.78 20.62
C TYR A 489 -4.50 -11.08 21.33
N ALA A 490 -5.43 -11.82 21.93
CA ALA A 490 -6.55 -11.24 22.67
C ALA A 490 -6.11 -10.57 23.98
N ASP A 491 -5.05 -11.09 24.60
CA ASP A 491 -4.57 -10.66 25.92
C ASP A 491 -3.39 -9.68 25.83
N PHE A 492 -2.81 -9.47 24.64
CA PHE A 492 -1.70 -8.53 24.44
C PHE A 492 -2.08 -7.12 24.93
N GLY A 493 -1.26 -6.52 25.79
CA GLY A 493 -1.52 -5.18 26.34
C GLY A 493 -2.66 -5.10 27.36
N SER A 494 -3.27 -6.23 27.76
CA SER A 494 -4.33 -6.29 28.78
C SER A 494 -3.82 -6.37 30.22
N ALA A 495 -2.52 -6.59 30.41
CA ALA A 495 -1.91 -6.70 31.72
C ALA A 495 -2.20 -5.45 32.56
N ALA A 496 -2.65 -5.67 33.80
CA ALA A 496 -2.89 -4.60 34.74
C ALA A 496 -1.60 -3.80 34.94
N SER A 497 -1.72 -2.47 34.88
CA SER A 497 -0.61 -1.58 35.13
C SER A 497 -0.02 -1.85 36.51
N LYS A 498 1.28 -2.13 36.54
CA LYS A 498 2.00 -2.36 37.80
C LYS A 498 2.20 -1.00 38.49
N PHE A 499 1.33 -0.71 39.45
CA PHE A 499 1.55 0.39 40.38
C PHE A 499 2.75 0.03 41.27
N MET A 500 3.94 0.49 40.91
CA MET A 500 5.14 0.29 41.73
C MET A 500 5.20 1.35 42.84
N ILE A 501 4.85 0.94 44.05
CA ILE A 501 5.19 1.66 45.29
C ILE A 501 6.63 1.26 45.64
N PRO A 502 7.60 2.18 45.71
CA PRO A 502 8.98 1.83 46.03
C PRO A 502 9.10 1.34 47.48
N GLU A 503 9.94 0.33 47.71
CA GLU A 503 10.50 0.09 49.03
C GLU A 503 11.51 1.21 49.34
N GLY A 504 11.26 2.00 50.39
CA GLY A 504 12.13 3.13 50.78
C GLY A 504 11.64 4.53 50.38
N PHE A 505 10.33 4.74 50.25
CA PHE A 505 9.75 6.07 50.06
C PHE A 505 10.19 7.03 51.19
N ASP A 506 10.92 8.10 50.84
CA ASP A 506 11.21 9.22 51.74
C ASP A 506 10.04 10.23 51.68
N PRO A 507 9.22 10.33 52.73
CA PRO A 507 8.04 11.19 52.74
C PRO A 507 8.37 12.69 52.74
N SER A 508 9.65 13.07 52.81
CA SER A 508 10.09 14.47 52.75
C SER A 508 10.28 15.01 51.32
N SER A 509 10.36 14.13 50.30
CA SER A 509 10.42 14.55 48.90
C SER A 509 9.02 14.52 48.27
N VAL A 510 8.55 15.64 47.71
CA VAL A 510 7.27 15.68 46.97
C VAL A 510 7.57 15.30 45.52
N PRO A 511 7.22 14.09 45.04
CA PRO A 511 7.49 13.71 43.67
C PRO A 511 6.67 14.58 42.70
N ARG A 512 7.29 15.03 41.61
CA ARG A 512 6.63 15.87 40.60
C ARG A 512 5.61 15.03 39.83
N PHE A 513 4.38 15.54 39.68
CA PHE A 513 3.32 14.89 38.90
C PHE A 513 3.22 15.52 37.51
N TYR A 514 3.32 14.69 36.47
CA TYR A 514 3.13 15.10 35.09
C TYR A 514 1.70 14.81 34.60
N SER A 515 1.37 15.32 33.43
CA SER A 515 0.09 15.12 32.75
C SER A 515 0.33 14.72 31.30
N HIS A 516 -0.64 14.07 30.67
CA HIS A 516 -0.69 13.90 29.22
C HIS A 516 -0.85 15.27 28.55
N PHE A 517 -0.50 15.35 27.28
CA PHE A 517 -0.81 16.50 26.43
C PHE A 517 -1.78 16.06 25.34
N VAL A 518 -3.02 16.54 25.40
CA VAL A 518 -4.09 16.17 24.47
C VAL A 518 -4.90 17.41 24.13
N GLY A 519 -5.10 17.67 22.83
CA GLY A 519 -5.88 18.81 22.37
C GLY A 519 -5.28 20.18 22.75
N GLY A 520 -3.96 20.27 22.91
CA GLY A 520 -3.30 21.50 23.36
C GLY A 520 -3.35 21.75 24.86
N GLN A 521 -3.85 20.80 25.66
CA GLN A 521 -4.05 20.96 27.10
C GLN A 521 -3.43 19.82 27.89
N LEU A 522 -3.06 20.12 29.14
CA LEU A 522 -2.64 19.12 30.11
C LEU A 522 -3.86 18.32 30.59
N ARG A 523 -3.77 16.99 30.53
CA ARG A 523 -4.84 16.08 30.95
C ARG A 523 -4.28 15.00 31.87
N LYS A 524 -5.02 14.65 32.92
CA LYS A 524 -4.75 13.44 33.71
C LYS A 524 -5.14 12.21 32.89
N ALA A 525 -4.60 11.04 33.24
CA ALA A 525 -5.09 9.78 32.69
C ALA A 525 -6.58 9.61 33.02
N ASP A 526 -7.37 9.13 32.07
CA ASP A 526 -8.79 8.90 32.27
C ASP A 526 -9.07 7.87 33.39
N SER A 527 -8.17 6.90 33.54
CA SER A 527 -8.19 5.90 34.63
C SER A 527 -7.93 6.52 36.02
N GLY A 528 -7.32 7.71 36.08
CA GLY A 528 -6.77 8.29 37.30
C GLY A 528 -5.45 7.65 37.77
N CYS A 529 -4.97 6.60 37.09
CA CYS A 529 -3.75 5.90 37.48
C CYS A 529 -2.49 6.67 37.07
N SER A 530 -1.41 6.46 37.83
CA SER A 530 -0.09 7.01 37.56
C SER A 530 1.00 5.97 37.79
N ARG A 531 2.11 6.14 37.09
CA ARG A 531 3.32 5.31 37.16
C ARG A 531 4.48 6.10 37.73
N SER A 532 5.28 5.43 38.56
CA SER A 532 6.56 5.95 39.06
C SER A 532 7.62 5.94 37.95
N VAL A 533 8.26 7.08 37.75
CA VAL A 533 9.37 7.26 36.82
C VAL A 533 10.67 7.16 37.62
N LEU A 534 11.56 6.26 37.21
CA LEU A 534 12.76 5.92 37.98
C LEU A 534 14.02 6.59 37.40
N ALA A 535 14.94 6.94 38.29
CA ALA A 535 16.33 7.23 37.96
C ALA A 535 17.10 5.93 37.65
N PRO A 536 18.31 6.00 37.05
CA PRO A 536 19.14 4.82 36.84
C PRO A 536 19.47 4.06 38.13
N GLY A 537 19.53 4.77 39.26
CA GLY A 537 19.75 4.19 40.60
C GLY A 537 18.48 3.69 41.31
N GLY A 538 17.32 3.67 40.64
CA GLY A 538 16.04 3.18 41.19
C GLY A 538 15.23 4.18 42.02
N ALA A 539 15.78 5.36 42.33
CA ALA A 539 15.04 6.42 43.01
C ALA A 539 13.87 6.95 42.16
N VAL A 540 12.74 7.28 42.77
CA VAL A 540 11.59 7.88 42.07
C VAL A 540 11.86 9.35 41.78
N LEU A 541 11.86 9.72 40.50
CA LEU A 541 12.03 11.10 40.04
C LEU A 541 10.70 11.85 39.96
N ALA A 542 9.65 11.15 39.50
CA ALA A 542 8.35 11.74 39.21
C ALA A 542 7.26 10.68 39.08
N HIS A 543 6.01 11.11 38.97
CA HIS A 543 4.89 10.29 38.52
C HIS A 543 4.35 10.78 37.18
N CYS A 544 4.18 9.88 36.22
CA CYS A 544 3.51 10.17 34.95
C CYS A 544 2.14 9.47 34.91
N PRO A 545 1.14 10.02 34.19
CA PRO A 545 -0.14 9.34 34.10
C PRO A 545 -0.01 8.05 33.29
N ASP A 546 -0.85 7.08 33.62
CA ASP A 546 -0.88 5.78 32.99
C ASP A 546 -2.08 5.67 32.05
N GLY A 547 -1.85 6.10 30.81
CA GLY A 547 -2.86 6.24 29.79
C GLY A 547 -3.33 4.92 29.21
N GLY A 548 -4.60 4.86 28.84
CA GLY A 548 -5.23 3.70 28.23
C GLY A 548 -5.99 4.01 26.95
N ARG A 549 -6.89 3.10 26.57
CA ARG A 549 -7.69 3.20 25.34
C ARG A 549 -8.50 4.51 25.22
N LYS A 550 -9.02 5.04 26.34
CA LYS A 550 -9.83 6.26 26.34
C LYS A 550 -8.98 7.51 26.13
N ASP A 551 -7.76 7.56 26.68
CA ASP A 551 -6.81 8.65 26.43
C ASP A 551 -6.39 8.68 24.95
N VAL A 552 -6.12 7.51 24.35
CA VAL A 552 -5.84 7.38 22.91
C VAL A 552 -7.03 7.87 22.09
N ARG A 553 -8.26 7.46 22.42
CA ARG A 553 -9.48 7.95 21.74
C ARG A 553 -9.58 9.47 21.78
N ASN A 554 -9.40 10.07 22.96
CA ASN A 554 -9.48 11.52 23.13
C ASN A 554 -8.42 12.25 22.29
N ALA A 555 -7.20 11.70 22.20
CA ALA A 555 -6.14 12.23 21.35
C ALA A 555 -6.45 12.10 19.86
N VAL A 556 -7.01 10.98 19.42
CA VAL A 556 -7.44 10.81 18.03
C VAL A 556 -8.57 11.78 17.68
N GLU A 557 -9.56 11.96 18.56
CA GLU A 557 -10.65 12.92 18.35
C GLU A 557 -10.14 14.36 18.22
N ALA A 558 -9.11 14.74 18.99
CA ALA A 558 -8.46 16.03 18.86
C ALA A 558 -7.69 16.14 17.51
N ALA A 559 -6.98 15.09 17.12
CA ALA A 559 -6.23 15.04 15.88
C ALA A 559 -7.11 15.16 14.63
N ILE A 560 -8.24 14.45 14.57
CA ILE A 560 -9.17 14.46 13.43
C ILE A 560 -9.72 15.86 13.15
N LYS A 561 -9.97 16.64 14.20
CA LYS A 561 -10.53 18.00 14.06
C LYS A 561 -9.53 18.98 13.43
N VAL A 562 -8.23 18.75 13.63
CA VAL A 562 -7.18 19.72 13.30
C VAL A 562 -6.36 19.32 12.08
N GLN A 563 -6.13 18.02 11.89
CA GLN A 563 -5.26 17.49 10.84
C GLN A 563 -5.67 17.92 9.42
N PRO A 564 -6.96 17.91 9.02
CA PRO A 564 -7.35 18.36 7.68
C PRO A 564 -7.04 19.85 7.44
N GLY A 565 -7.22 20.69 8.46
CA GLY A 565 -6.87 22.11 8.40
C GLY A 565 -5.36 22.32 8.34
N TRP A 566 -4.58 21.53 9.09
CA TRP A 566 -3.13 21.56 9.06
C TRP A 566 -2.55 21.13 7.71
N MET A 567 -3.08 20.07 7.11
CA MET A 567 -2.72 19.61 5.77
C MET A 567 -2.99 20.69 4.71
N LYS A 568 -4.08 21.45 4.85
CA LYS A 568 -4.44 22.55 3.94
C LYS A 568 -3.58 23.80 4.09
N LYS A 569 -2.87 23.98 5.21
CA LYS A 569 -1.94 25.13 5.35
C LYS A 569 -0.89 25.10 4.26
N SER A 570 -0.40 26.27 3.88
CA SER A 570 0.74 26.35 2.97
C SER A 570 1.99 25.71 3.61
N PRO A 571 2.87 25.11 2.80
CA PRO A 571 4.20 24.72 3.22
C PRO A 571 4.91 25.75 4.11
N ALA A 572 4.93 27.02 3.68
CA ALA A 572 5.58 28.11 4.41
C ALA A 572 4.95 28.36 5.80
N ALA A 573 3.62 28.23 5.92
CA ALA A 573 2.96 28.37 7.21
C ALA A 573 3.29 27.21 8.16
N ARG A 574 3.45 25.98 7.64
CA ARG A 574 3.93 24.84 8.45
C ARG A 574 5.40 25.01 8.84
N SER A 575 6.22 25.50 7.92
CA SER A 575 7.63 25.82 8.16
C SER A 575 7.80 26.81 9.32
N GLN A 576 7.05 27.93 9.29
CA GLN A 576 7.11 28.95 10.34
C GLN A 576 6.73 28.39 11.73
N SER A 577 5.70 27.54 11.80
CA SER A 577 5.32 26.90 13.06
C SER A 577 6.39 25.92 13.58
N LEU A 578 7.09 25.21 12.69
CA LEU A 578 8.20 24.34 13.09
C LEU A 578 9.44 25.12 13.52
N TYR A 579 9.74 26.27 12.89
CA TYR A 579 10.78 27.18 13.37
C TYR A 579 10.43 27.77 14.74
N SER A 580 9.16 28.15 14.96
CA SER A 580 8.65 28.58 16.28
C SER A 580 8.81 27.48 17.35
N LEU A 581 8.57 26.21 16.98
CA LEU A 581 8.84 25.07 17.85
C LEU A 581 10.34 24.88 18.14
N ALA A 582 11.21 25.04 17.13
CA ALA A 582 12.67 24.95 17.29
C ALA A 582 13.21 26.06 18.21
N ASP A 583 12.77 27.31 18.04
CA ASP A 583 13.12 28.45 18.90
C ASP A 583 12.61 28.26 20.34
N SER A 584 11.41 27.69 20.50
CA SER A 584 10.87 27.35 21.82
C SER A 584 11.68 26.25 22.52
N LEU A 585 12.19 25.28 21.76
CA LEU A 585 13.10 24.24 22.25
C LEU A 585 14.46 24.83 22.65
N ASP A 586 14.98 25.75 21.83
CA ASP A 586 16.24 26.45 22.02
C ASP A 586 16.31 27.20 23.35
N LYS A 587 15.26 27.97 23.65
CA LYS A 587 15.12 28.74 24.90
C LYS A 587 15.13 27.88 26.16
N ARG A 588 14.84 26.57 26.03
CA ARG A 588 14.73 25.61 27.14
C ARG A 588 15.83 24.54 27.10
N ARG A 589 16.93 24.79 26.36
CA ARG A 589 18.03 23.82 26.18
C ARG A 589 18.52 23.22 27.49
N ARG A 590 18.79 24.06 28.48
CA ARG A 590 19.39 23.63 29.75
C ARG A 590 18.45 22.78 30.58
N ASP A 591 17.16 23.14 30.65
CA ASP A 591 16.14 22.38 31.39
C ASP A 591 15.98 20.96 30.81
N LEU A 592 15.96 20.84 29.48
CA LEU A 592 15.85 19.55 28.82
C LEU A 592 17.11 18.71 28.94
N ALA A 593 18.30 19.33 28.85
CA ALA A 593 19.56 18.62 29.05
C ALA A 593 19.64 18.03 30.48
N VAL A 594 19.23 18.80 31.49
CA VAL A 594 19.15 18.33 32.88
C VAL A 594 18.13 17.20 33.03
N SER A 595 16.97 17.29 32.39
CA SER A 595 15.95 16.22 32.38
C SER A 595 16.49 14.91 31.78
N ILE A 596 17.17 14.99 30.64
CA ILE A 596 17.82 13.84 29.99
C ILE A 596 18.90 13.25 30.91
N GLN A 597 19.81 14.08 31.43
CA GLN A 597 20.88 13.65 32.33
C GLN A 597 20.32 12.92 33.56
N THR A 598 19.33 13.51 34.22
CA THR A 598 18.78 12.99 35.48
C THR A 598 18.12 11.63 35.28
N GLN A 599 17.45 11.43 34.15
CA GLN A 599 16.74 10.18 33.89
C GLN A 599 17.62 9.09 33.26
N THR A 600 18.52 9.44 32.36
CA THR A 600 19.32 8.46 31.62
C THR A 600 20.68 8.17 32.27
N GLY A 601 21.17 9.09 33.11
CA GLY A 601 22.47 8.99 33.78
C GLY A 601 23.68 9.35 32.91
N ILE A 602 23.47 9.86 31.68
CA ILE A 602 24.57 10.30 30.81
C ILE A 602 25.19 11.61 31.31
N SER A 603 26.34 12.00 30.75
CA SER A 603 26.97 13.28 31.10
C SER A 603 26.12 14.47 30.64
N LEU A 604 26.23 15.60 31.35
CA LEU A 604 25.51 16.81 30.95
C LEU A 604 25.91 17.28 29.54
N GLU A 605 27.18 17.12 29.17
CA GLU A 605 27.69 17.46 27.83
C GLU A 605 27.03 16.60 26.74
N GLU A 606 26.88 15.29 26.96
CA GLU A 606 26.18 14.41 26.02
C GLU A 606 24.69 14.75 25.91
N ALA A 607 24.06 15.13 27.03
CA ALA A 607 22.66 15.57 27.04
C ALA A 607 22.48 16.91 26.31
N GLU A 608 23.36 17.90 26.55
CA GLU A 608 23.36 19.19 25.85
C GLU A 608 23.52 18.99 24.33
N LYS A 609 24.41 18.07 23.91
CA LYS A 609 24.59 17.70 22.50
C LYS A 609 23.33 17.06 21.91
N GLU A 610 22.61 16.23 22.65
CA GLU A 610 21.32 15.68 22.18
C GLU A 610 20.28 16.78 21.95
N VAL A 611 20.19 17.76 22.85
CA VAL A 611 19.24 18.87 22.71
C VAL A 611 19.64 19.78 21.54
N GLU A 612 20.92 20.09 21.38
CA GLU A 612 21.43 20.87 20.25
C GLU A 612 21.08 20.21 18.91
N LEU A 613 21.35 18.90 18.78
CA LEU A 613 20.95 18.13 17.60
C LEU A 613 19.44 18.15 17.39
N SER A 614 18.64 18.14 18.46
CA SER A 614 17.18 18.21 18.37
C SER A 614 16.71 19.55 17.80
N VAL A 615 17.27 20.67 18.26
CA VAL A 615 16.99 22.01 17.72
C VAL A 615 17.36 22.09 16.24
N SER A 616 18.55 21.61 15.88
CA SER A 616 18.99 21.54 14.49
C SER A 616 18.02 20.71 13.65
N ARG A 617 17.55 19.57 14.16
CA ARG A 617 16.68 18.68 13.40
C ARG A 617 15.27 19.22 13.18
N LEU A 618 14.70 19.94 14.15
CA LEU A 618 13.44 20.68 13.91
C LEU A 618 13.62 21.74 12.82
N SER A 619 14.75 22.43 12.85
CA SER A 619 15.08 23.45 11.84
C SER A 619 15.26 22.85 10.44
N ASP A 620 15.88 21.67 10.33
CA ASP A 620 15.96 20.90 9.08
C ASP A 620 14.55 20.56 8.56
N TRP A 621 13.65 20.09 9.44
CA TRP A 621 12.28 19.76 9.05
C TRP A 621 11.45 20.99 8.68
N ALA A 622 11.65 22.11 9.38
CA ALA A 622 11.05 23.38 9.04
C ALA A 622 11.47 23.83 7.63
N ALA A 623 12.76 23.75 7.31
CA ALA A 623 13.28 24.09 5.98
C ALA A 623 12.71 23.16 4.88
N ARG A 624 12.60 21.86 5.18
CA ARG A 624 12.12 20.84 4.23
C ARG A 624 10.65 21.01 3.84
N CYS A 625 9.82 21.69 4.64
CA CYS A 625 8.42 21.93 4.32
C CYS A 625 8.21 22.50 2.91
N ASP A 626 9.07 23.44 2.49
CA ASP A 626 8.95 24.16 1.21
C ASP A 626 9.73 23.52 0.05
N ILE A 627 10.66 22.61 0.36
CA ILE A 627 11.63 22.05 -0.59
C ILE A 627 11.15 20.72 -1.18
N GLU A 628 10.61 19.84 -0.34
CA GLU A 628 10.19 18.50 -0.78
C GLU A 628 8.86 18.58 -1.53
N GLN A 629 8.89 18.35 -2.83
CA GLN A 629 7.74 18.55 -3.72
C GLN A 629 7.43 17.31 -4.57
N GLY A 630 6.20 17.32 -5.10
CA GLY A 630 5.81 16.44 -6.18
C GLY A 630 6.51 16.78 -7.50
N GLY A 631 6.19 16.02 -8.54
CA GLY A 631 6.73 16.26 -9.87
C GLY A 631 5.73 15.93 -10.97
N THR A 632 6.14 16.16 -12.21
CA THR A 632 5.39 15.79 -13.42
C THR A 632 6.06 14.59 -14.08
N PRO A 633 5.57 13.36 -13.88
CA PRO A 633 6.10 12.19 -14.57
C PRO A 633 6.01 12.37 -16.08
N PHE A 634 7.08 12.00 -16.81
CA PHE A 634 7.08 12.03 -18.27
C PHE A 634 6.38 10.79 -18.82
N LEU A 635 5.27 11.00 -19.50
CA LEU A 635 4.47 9.95 -20.13
C LEU A 635 4.68 9.93 -21.64
N PRO A 636 4.64 8.74 -22.28
CA PRO A 636 4.77 8.61 -23.73
C PRO A 636 3.43 8.85 -24.46
N GLN A 637 2.30 8.83 -23.74
CA GLN A 637 0.96 9.07 -24.27
C GLN A 637 0.64 10.57 -24.20
N ALA A 638 -0.26 11.03 -25.08
CA ALA A 638 -0.84 12.38 -24.98
C ALA A 638 -1.51 12.54 -23.61
N GLY A 639 -1.27 13.66 -22.94
CA GLY A 639 -1.66 13.87 -21.55
C GLY A 639 -0.49 14.26 -20.65
N SER A 640 -0.83 14.83 -19.51
CA SER A 640 0.10 15.25 -18.47
C SER A 640 -0.29 14.59 -17.15
N ALA A 641 0.71 14.29 -16.32
CA ALA A 641 0.48 13.77 -14.99
C ALA A 641 1.14 14.65 -13.93
N LEU A 642 0.47 14.74 -12.78
CA LEU A 642 0.97 15.34 -11.56
C LEU A 642 1.12 14.21 -10.53
N SER A 643 2.30 14.08 -9.94
CA SER A 643 2.55 13.18 -8.83
C SER A 643 2.88 14.01 -7.59
N THR A 644 2.01 13.99 -6.58
CA THR A 644 2.16 14.82 -5.38
C THR A 644 2.21 13.98 -4.11
N PRO A 645 3.14 14.27 -3.18
CA PRO A 645 3.10 13.69 -1.85
C PRO A 645 1.98 14.35 -1.05
N GLU A 646 1.16 13.55 -0.39
CA GLU A 646 0.13 13.99 0.56
C GLU A 646 0.40 13.38 1.94
N ALA A 647 -0.08 14.04 2.99
CA ALA A 647 -0.04 13.48 4.34
C ALA A 647 -0.89 12.20 4.42
N LEU A 648 -0.44 11.27 5.27
CA LEU A 648 -1.17 10.06 5.60
C LEU A 648 -2.43 10.36 6.40
N GLY A 649 -2.38 11.31 7.33
CA GLY A 649 -3.47 11.65 8.24
C GLY A 649 -3.03 11.61 9.70
N VAL A 650 -3.64 10.74 10.50
CA VAL A 650 -3.33 10.55 11.92
C VAL A 650 -2.40 9.35 12.11
N LEU A 651 -1.28 9.56 12.80
CA LEU A 651 -0.23 8.56 13.05
C LEU A 651 -0.13 8.23 14.54
N GLY A 652 0.09 6.96 14.85
CA GLY A 652 0.56 6.51 16.16
C GLY A 652 2.08 6.32 16.12
N VAL A 653 2.80 6.88 17.08
CA VAL A 653 4.27 6.78 17.15
C VAL A 653 4.68 6.30 18.54
N ILE A 654 5.15 5.06 18.63
CA ILE A 654 5.73 4.49 19.85
C ILE A 654 7.24 4.73 19.78
N LEU A 655 7.73 5.57 20.68
CA LEU A 655 9.08 6.11 20.62
C LEU A 655 10.14 5.11 21.13
N PRO A 656 11.35 5.16 20.56
CA PRO A 656 12.47 4.34 21.01
C PRO A 656 12.94 4.74 22.41
N ASN A 657 13.67 3.83 23.04
CA ASN A 657 14.37 4.12 24.29
C ASN A 657 15.66 4.94 24.06
N SER A 658 16.23 4.87 22.85
CA SER A 658 17.48 5.55 22.50
C SER A 658 17.25 7.03 22.16
N LYS A 659 18.12 7.90 22.68
CA LYS A 659 18.09 9.36 22.44
C LYS A 659 16.66 9.93 22.57
N PRO A 660 16.05 9.89 23.77
CA PRO A 660 14.62 10.06 23.98
C PRO A 660 14.05 11.41 23.52
N LEU A 661 14.85 12.48 23.50
CA LEU A 661 14.40 13.77 22.96
C LEU A 661 14.64 13.85 21.45
N LEU A 662 15.83 13.46 20.99
CA LEU A 662 16.20 13.58 19.59
C LEU A 662 15.35 12.68 18.68
N SER A 663 15.09 11.45 19.09
CA SER A 663 14.22 10.53 18.34
C SER A 663 12.78 11.04 18.27
N LEU A 664 12.24 11.57 19.38
CA LEU A 664 10.94 12.22 19.45
C LEU A 664 10.86 13.34 18.42
N VAL A 665 11.81 14.26 18.45
CA VAL A 665 11.86 15.42 17.56
C VAL A 665 12.04 15.02 16.10
N CYS A 666 12.90 14.03 15.80
CA CYS A 666 13.10 13.53 14.44
C CYS A 666 11.79 13.02 13.83
N LEU A 667 11.06 12.20 14.57
CA LEU A 667 9.82 11.57 14.12
C LEU A 667 8.66 12.57 14.09
N LEU A 668 8.56 13.43 15.10
CA LEU A 668 7.60 14.52 15.17
C LEU A 668 7.72 15.46 13.97
N GLY A 669 8.94 15.94 13.71
CA GLY A 669 9.23 16.88 12.62
C GLY A 669 8.88 16.29 11.25
N ALA A 670 9.28 15.04 10.99
CA ALA A 670 8.97 14.33 9.75
C ALA A 670 7.46 14.24 9.48
N ALA A 671 6.69 13.88 10.50
CA ALA A 671 5.25 13.73 10.37
C ALA A 671 4.55 15.08 10.21
N VAL A 672 4.83 16.03 11.10
CA VAL A 672 4.13 17.33 11.15
C VAL A 672 4.46 18.20 9.93
N ALA A 673 5.72 18.17 9.45
CA ALA A 673 6.15 18.92 8.26
C ALA A 673 5.30 18.57 7.02
N MET A 674 4.91 17.30 6.90
CA MET A 674 4.13 16.78 5.77
C MET A 674 2.61 16.91 5.94
N GLY A 675 2.15 17.51 7.04
CA GLY A 675 0.72 17.74 7.26
C GLY A 675 0.01 16.66 8.09
N ASN A 676 0.75 15.78 8.76
CA ASN A 676 0.17 14.74 9.61
C ASN A 676 -0.08 15.23 11.04
N ALA A 677 -1.05 14.61 11.72
CA ALA A 677 -1.19 14.69 13.18
C ALA A 677 -0.60 13.44 13.82
N VAL A 678 -0.03 13.59 15.02
CA VAL A 678 0.69 12.50 15.70
C VAL A 678 0.23 12.30 17.13
N ILE A 679 0.10 11.04 17.51
CA ILE A 679 -0.10 10.59 18.88
C ILE A 679 1.18 9.87 19.27
N MET A 680 1.98 10.53 20.09
CA MET A 680 3.28 10.05 20.51
C MET A 680 3.17 9.36 21.85
N VAL A 681 3.69 8.15 21.91
CA VAL A 681 3.86 7.35 23.13
C VAL A 681 5.35 7.37 23.46
N PRO A 682 5.77 8.14 24.49
CA PRO A 682 7.17 8.19 24.90
C PRO A 682 7.71 6.83 25.31
N SER A 683 9.04 6.73 25.40
CA SER A 683 9.70 5.61 26.05
C SER A 683 9.08 5.36 27.43
N GLU A 684 8.70 4.11 27.69
CA GLU A 684 8.23 3.68 29.01
C GLU A 684 9.34 3.81 30.06
N LYS A 685 10.60 3.65 29.65
CA LYS A 685 11.77 3.75 30.51
C LYS A 685 12.21 5.19 30.74
N TYR A 686 12.18 6.01 29.69
CA TYR A 686 12.68 7.40 29.72
C TYR A 686 11.61 8.44 29.29
N PRO A 687 10.46 8.57 29.99
CA PRO A 687 9.41 9.50 29.57
C PRO A 687 9.66 10.99 29.87
N LEU A 688 10.60 11.37 30.75
CA LEU A 688 10.72 12.76 31.23
C LEU A 688 11.10 13.76 30.13
N PRO A 689 12.03 13.47 29.20
CA PRO A 689 12.34 14.40 28.12
C PRO A 689 11.13 14.75 27.27
N ALA A 690 10.27 13.77 26.98
CA ALA A 690 9.03 13.99 26.23
C ALA A 690 7.98 14.79 27.04
N LEU A 691 7.90 14.55 28.34
CA LEU A 691 6.98 15.27 29.22
C LEU A 691 7.42 16.73 29.44
N GLU A 692 8.72 17.00 29.56
CA GLU A 692 9.23 18.37 29.64
C GLU A 692 9.11 19.11 28.29
N PHE A 693 9.19 18.38 27.17
CA PHE A 693 8.92 18.91 25.83
C PHE A 693 7.47 19.41 25.67
N ILE A 694 6.51 19.03 26.53
CA ILE A 694 5.16 19.59 26.49
C ILE A 694 5.18 21.11 26.67
N GLN A 695 6.07 21.64 27.53
CA GLN A 695 6.18 23.09 27.73
C GLN A 695 6.70 23.81 26.47
N VAL A 696 7.51 23.12 25.67
CA VAL A 696 7.97 23.60 24.36
C VAL A 696 6.80 23.65 23.38
N LEU A 697 5.99 22.60 23.33
CA LEU A 697 4.77 22.56 22.49
C LEU A 697 3.79 23.68 22.86
N GLN A 698 3.55 23.91 24.16
CA GLN A 698 2.65 24.96 24.64
C GLN A 698 3.12 26.39 24.32
N ALA A 699 4.44 26.59 24.19
CA ALA A 699 5.03 27.88 23.84
C ALA A 699 5.10 28.12 22.32
N SER A 700 4.89 27.09 21.51
CA SER A 700 4.98 27.14 20.04
C SER A 700 3.64 27.42 19.35
N ASP A 701 3.69 27.77 18.07
CA ASP A 701 2.50 28.00 17.23
C ASP A 701 1.84 26.71 16.71
N ILE A 702 2.17 25.56 17.29
CA ILE A 702 1.59 24.27 16.91
C ILE A 702 0.13 24.20 17.38
N PRO A 703 -0.84 23.97 16.48
CA PRO A 703 -2.24 23.87 16.87
C PRO A 703 -2.49 22.76 17.90
N GLY A 704 -3.28 23.07 18.93
CA GLY A 704 -3.69 22.10 19.92
C GLY A 704 -4.40 20.90 19.28
N GLY A 705 -3.92 19.69 19.55
CA GLY A 705 -4.45 18.44 18.97
C GLY A 705 -3.65 17.91 17.78
N LEU A 706 -2.77 18.70 17.17
CA LEU A 706 -1.87 18.21 16.12
C LEU A 706 -0.84 17.21 16.68
N VAL A 707 -0.36 17.50 17.89
CA VAL A 707 0.59 16.66 18.63
C VAL A 707 -0.06 16.31 19.95
N SER A 708 -0.16 15.01 20.24
CA SER A 708 -0.56 14.51 21.54
C SER A 708 0.55 13.63 22.14
N ILE A 709 0.81 13.76 23.44
CA ILE A 709 1.78 12.96 24.18
C ILE A 709 1.05 12.18 25.26
N ILE A 710 1.04 10.86 25.13
CA ILE A 710 0.38 9.93 26.06
C ILE A 710 1.42 8.97 26.62
N THR A 711 1.60 9.00 27.94
CA THR A 711 2.44 8.04 28.68
C THR A 711 1.59 6.86 29.15
N GLY A 712 2.18 5.69 29.33
CA GLY A 712 1.43 4.50 29.73
C GLY A 712 2.16 3.23 29.32
N GLY A 713 1.53 2.07 29.53
CA GLY A 713 2.16 0.78 29.25
C GLY A 713 2.38 0.66 27.76
N ARG A 714 3.61 0.37 27.31
CA ARG A 714 3.92 0.34 25.87
C ARG A 714 2.95 -0.58 25.13
N ASP A 715 2.76 -1.80 25.62
CA ASP A 715 1.90 -2.79 24.98
C ASP A 715 0.41 -2.40 25.02
N GLN A 716 -0.04 -1.84 26.15
CA GLN A 716 -1.42 -1.36 26.30
C GLN A 716 -1.74 -0.23 25.31
N LEU A 717 -0.84 0.74 25.18
CA LEU A 717 -1.00 1.84 24.23
C LEU A 717 -0.82 1.37 22.79
N THR A 718 0.08 0.41 22.54
CA THR A 718 0.24 -0.23 21.22
C THR A 718 -1.07 -0.91 20.79
N GLN A 719 -1.70 -1.67 21.69
CA GLN A 719 -3.01 -2.28 21.45
C GLN A 719 -4.09 -1.23 21.15
N ALA A 720 -4.13 -0.15 21.94
CA ALA A 720 -5.10 0.93 21.75
C ALA A 720 -4.93 1.64 20.40
N LEU A 721 -3.68 1.89 19.95
CA LEU A 721 -3.37 2.50 18.66
C LEU A 721 -3.70 1.54 17.50
N ALA A 722 -3.32 0.27 17.60
CA ALA A 722 -3.57 -0.75 16.59
C ALA A 722 -5.06 -0.95 16.28
N ASN A 723 -5.89 -0.93 17.33
CA ASN A 723 -7.34 -1.16 17.22
C ASN A 723 -8.13 0.09 16.81
N HIS A 724 -7.48 1.25 16.69
CA HIS A 724 -8.17 2.49 16.31
C HIS A 724 -8.29 2.60 14.79
N SER A 725 -9.51 2.69 14.26
CA SER A 725 -9.77 2.69 12.81
C SER A 725 -9.24 3.92 12.07
N VAL A 726 -9.19 5.07 12.75
CA VAL A 726 -8.74 6.33 12.12
C VAL A 726 -7.21 6.41 11.98
N ILE A 727 -6.45 5.65 12.75
CA ILE A 727 -4.99 5.68 12.67
C ILE A 727 -4.54 5.01 11.37
N GLN A 728 -3.85 5.77 10.53
CA GLN A 728 -3.45 5.35 9.18
C GLN A 728 -2.09 4.64 9.16
N SER A 729 -1.22 5.00 10.10
CA SER A 729 0.13 4.45 10.19
C SER A 729 0.59 4.36 11.63
N ILE A 730 1.35 3.30 11.94
CA ILE A 730 1.99 3.09 13.24
C ILE A 730 3.49 2.97 13.01
N TRP A 731 4.24 3.85 13.67
CA TRP A 731 5.69 3.73 13.78
C TRP A 731 6.03 3.20 15.17
N TYR A 732 6.77 2.11 15.23
CA TYR A 732 6.94 1.34 16.44
C TYR A 732 8.40 0.99 16.68
N TRP A 733 8.92 1.41 17.83
CA TRP A 733 10.17 0.92 18.41
C TRP A 733 9.85 0.20 19.72
N GLY A 734 10.11 -1.10 19.77
CA GLY A 734 9.83 -1.89 20.97
C GLY A 734 10.07 -3.37 20.79
N SER A 735 9.34 -4.19 21.55
CA SER A 735 9.55 -5.64 21.63
C SER A 735 9.22 -6.39 20.33
N LYS A 736 9.78 -7.60 20.19
CA LYS A 736 9.41 -8.56 19.13
C LYS A 736 7.92 -8.90 19.20
N GLU A 737 7.40 -9.05 20.41
CA GLU A 737 5.99 -9.34 20.68
C GLU A 737 5.08 -8.24 20.15
N GLY A 738 5.43 -6.97 20.37
CA GLY A 738 4.67 -5.84 19.84
C GLY A 738 4.76 -5.74 18.32
N CYS A 739 5.93 -6.04 17.71
CA CYS A 739 6.05 -6.11 16.26
C CYS A 739 5.13 -7.20 15.68
N GLN A 740 5.15 -8.40 16.27
CA GLN A 740 4.29 -9.52 15.88
C GLN A 740 2.80 -9.18 16.05
N PHE A 741 2.42 -8.58 17.18
CA PHE A 741 1.06 -8.13 17.44
C PHE A 741 0.59 -7.12 16.39
N LEU A 742 1.42 -6.12 16.06
CA LEU A 742 1.06 -5.12 15.04
C LEU A 742 0.90 -5.75 13.66
N GLN A 743 1.80 -6.64 13.26
CA GLN A 743 1.70 -7.37 11.98
C GLN A 743 0.43 -8.23 11.89
N TYR A 744 0.02 -8.84 13.00
CA TYR A 744 -1.17 -9.69 13.04
C TYR A 744 -2.48 -8.88 13.08
N SER A 745 -2.52 -7.82 13.89
CA SER A 745 -3.75 -7.08 14.21
C SER A 745 -4.05 -5.95 13.21
N CYS A 746 -3.03 -5.33 12.61
CA CYS A 746 -3.22 -4.18 11.71
C CYS A 746 -3.49 -4.58 10.25
N VAL A 747 -4.29 -5.63 10.05
CA VAL A 747 -4.66 -6.14 8.72
C VAL A 747 -6.06 -5.72 8.29
N SER A 748 -6.94 -5.38 9.24
CA SER A 748 -8.32 -4.92 9.02
C SER A 748 -8.78 -4.05 10.20
N PRO A 749 -8.73 -2.70 10.12
CA PRO A 749 -8.28 -1.95 8.95
C PRO A 749 -6.79 -2.06 8.73
N LEU A 750 -6.39 -2.22 7.47
CA LEU A 750 -4.99 -2.31 7.08
C LEU A 750 -4.25 -1.00 7.39
N LYS A 751 -3.19 -1.06 8.19
CA LYS A 751 -2.36 0.11 8.54
C LYS A 751 -0.98 0.01 7.91
N ARG A 752 -0.37 1.17 7.66
CA ARG A 752 1.06 1.24 7.35
C ARG A 752 1.85 1.01 8.62
N LEU A 753 2.77 0.05 8.57
CA LEU A 753 3.61 -0.29 9.71
C LEU A 753 5.07 0.06 9.40
N TRP A 754 5.71 0.74 10.33
CA TRP A 754 7.16 0.90 10.34
C TRP A 754 7.69 0.39 11.67
N LEU A 755 8.18 -0.83 11.64
CA LEU A 755 8.51 -1.58 12.83
C LEU A 755 10.04 -1.63 12.99
N HIS A 756 10.48 -1.45 14.23
CA HIS A 756 11.85 -1.63 14.67
C HIS A 756 11.84 -2.39 15.99
N CYS A 757 12.61 -3.48 16.03
CA CYS A 757 12.77 -4.26 17.25
C CYS A 757 13.90 -3.65 18.10
N GLU A 758 13.60 -3.30 19.35
CA GLU A 758 14.57 -2.92 20.37
C GLU A 758 14.58 -4.00 21.46
N GLU A 759 15.65 -4.79 21.55
CA GLU A 759 15.87 -5.68 22.69
C GLU A 759 16.46 -4.89 23.87
N GLU A 760 16.05 -5.21 25.09
CA GLU A 760 16.45 -4.44 26.29
C GLU A 760 17.94 -4.54 26.64
N GLU A 761 18.64 -5.55 26.11
CA GLU A 761 20.02 -5.90 26.46
C GLU A 761 21.08 -5.37 25.46
N GLU A 762 20.70 -5.02 24.23
CA GLU A 762 21.64 -4.62 23.17
C GLU A 762 21.66 -3.09 22.96
N ARG A 763 22.55 -2.39 23.68
CA ARG A 763 22.73 -0.93 23.58
C ARG A 763 23.23 -0.43 22.22
N GLU A 764 23.72 -1.31 21.33
CA GLU A 764 24.46 -0.92 20.12
C GLU A 764 23.76 -1.23 18.78
N VAL A 765 22.64 -1.97 18.77
CA VAL A 765 21.95 -2.38 17.52
C VAL A 765 20.85 -1.37 17.10
N GLY A 766 20.66 -0.30 17.88
CA GLY A 766 19.68 0.75 17.61
C GLY A 766 20.06 1.71 16.48
N ARG A 767 19.04 2.35 15.90
CA ARG A 767 19.22 3.40 14.88
C ARG A 767 20.08 4.55 15.41
N ASN A 768 21.09 4.96 14.65
CA ASN A 768 21.90 6.13 15.00
C ASN A 768 21.17 7.44 14.70
N TRP A 769 20.41 7.95 15.67
CA TRP A 769 19.69 9.23 15.59
C TRP A 769 20.60 10.46 15.45
N THR A 770 21.89 10.34 15.83
CA THR A 770 22.85 11.44 15.71
C THR A 770 23.43 11.59 14.30
N SER A 771 23.15 10.63 13.41
CA SER A 771 23.59 10.65 12.02
C SER A 771 23.06 11.89 11.28
N SER A 772 23.93 12.58 10.56
CA SER A 772 23.57 13.65 9.63
C SER A 772 23.28 13.14 8.20
N ASN A 773 23.20 11.82 8.02
CA ASN A 773 23.07 11.21 6.70
C ASN A 773 21.74 11.63 6.01
N PRO A 774 21.78 12.17 4.78
CA PRO A 774 20.57 12.58 4.05
C PRO A 774 19.54 11.47 3.86
N SER A 775 19.99 10.22 3.68
CA SER A 775 19.10 9.06 3.48
C SER A 775 18.23 8.74 4.71
N LEU A 776 18.67 9.12 5.92
CA LEU A 776 17.83 9.00 7.13
C LEU A 776 16.64 9.97 7.07
N GLN A 777 16.89 11.22 6.70
CA GLN A 777 15.84 12.23 6.56
C GLN A 777 14.91 11.88 5.39
N GLU A 778 15.46 11.40 4.28
CA GLU A 778 14.66 10.92 3.15
C GLU A 778 13.78 9.73 3.55
N GLU A 779 14.30 8.75 4.29
CA GLU A 779 13.51 7.63 4.79
C GLU A 779 12.36 8.11 5.69
N LEU A 780 12.65 8.97 6.67
CA LEU A 780 11.64 9.55 7.57
C LEU A 780 10.55 10.28 6.80
N TRP A 781 10.93 11.09 5.82
CA TRP A 781 10.00 11.81 4.95
C TRP A 781 9.12 10.85 4.15
N ARG A 782 9.72 9.83 3.51
CA ARG A 782 8.98 8.82 2.74
C ARG A 782 7.98 8.04 3.60
N LYS A 783 8.28 7.81 4.88
CA LYS A 783 7.35 7.16 5.82
C LYS A 783 6.20 8.06 6.27
N ALA A 784 6.29 9.37 6.06
CA ALA A 784 5.29 10.36 6.45
C ALA A 784 4.32 10.75 5.31
N VAL A 785 4.51 10.21 4.10
CA VAL A 785 3.74 10.60 2.92
C VAL A 785 3.08 9.41 2.21
N VAL A 786 2.03 9.72 1.48
CA VAL A 786 1.43 8.87 0.46
C VAL A 786 1.44 9.62 -0.87
N TRP A 787 1.70 8.91 -1.95
CA TRP A 787 1.72 9.51 -3.28
C TRP A 787 0.35 9.49 -3.92
N LYS A 788 0.07 10.57 -4.65
CA LYS A 788 -1.13 10.69 -5.46
C LYS A 788 -0.77 11.09 -6.86
N SER A 789 -1.26 10.34 -7.83
CA SER A 789 -1.14 10.68 -9.25
C SER A 789 -2.45 11.27 -9.77
N ILE A 790 -2.38 12.38 -10.49
CA ILE A 790 -3.50 13.00 -11.19
C ILE A 790 -3.12 13.04 -12.67
N TRP A 791 -3.89 12.36 -13.50
CA TRP A 791 -3.72 12.42 -14.95
C TRP A 791 -4.75 13.37 -15.55
N ILE A 792 -4.28 14.21 -16.47
CA ILE A 792 -5.08 15.22 -17.14
C ILE A 792 -4.79 15.13 -18.65
N PRO A 793 -5.81 15.10 -19.51
CA PRO A 793 -5.60 15.11 -20.94
C PRO A 793 -5.03 16.46 -21.35
N THR A 794 -3.98 16.44 -22.16
CA THR A 794 -3.36 17.61 -22.77
C THR A 794 -3.11 17.26 -24.23
N ALA A 795 -3.53 18.15 -25.13
CA ALA A 795 -3.44 17.97 -26.59
C ALA A 795 -2.01 17.96 -27.10
#